data_AF-A0A517Z3B6-F1
#
_entry.id   AF-A0A517Z3B6-F1
#
_cell.length_a   1.000
_cell.length_b   1.000
_cell.length_c   1.000
_cell.angle_alpha   90.00
_cell.angle_beta   90.00
_cell.angle_gamma   90.00
#
_symmetry.space_group_name_H-M   'P 1'
#
loop_
_entity.id
_entity.type
_entity.pdbx_description
1 polymer ?
#
loop_
_entity_poly.entity_id
_entity_poly.type
_entity_poly.pdbx_seq_one_letter_code
_entity_poly.pdbx_strand_id
1 'polypeptide(L)'
;MANPIETWKAEKHSFDVWPDVEHHSAEQTPMSKIESADLERMKWYGFFYRKRDEPGRYMNRIRITAGEMTAEQAREIAFIAYEYGHGIVDVTTRANVQVQGLDIQHVPKVRQRLEKVGLNSKQTGHDNIRNVFAHPFSGLMADELIDTRQLCHDVTDLFVNSREYSDLPRKMNICLNGTSSHSAHFWTQDISFLATQTPEGEALFHVLIGGTQGQNPHLAWHLPVLVRPEQVVDVTAAILDLFREKGSREKRNRARFRFLVEEIGVGGVLQWLEEKLPYRLVPCVGEPVPASSHDELIGWFRQSDPDLWTMGLSVPLGRMTWKQLEGLALLAKRWGDGQLRTTHEQGIAVANIPTGFRDAAATAAAALGLSVQADTFDHNTVACTGNQFCNIAVTETKGHMFQLIQKLRQRALTLHGIRIHMSGCPSSCAQHFTADIGLKGVRVRRLLGTREGFDVFLGGGIAGQVHMALPFRLGVDVDQLPNLIEEVINDYYLHHQAGQTFSAYWREKLRSSEASKAEDDDYKPPVWLCERCGHQHTGEDPPVFCPSCAAIRRNFARLEEGVIPTQPEPETPDVPTRSDGFVFAAKDDALSESAGLTVEVGGDEYALFRVGDKVTCIDSACPHEGAPLADGEYKDGVVACPWHNWTFDACSGCSLDPPENDVKSYETLVEDGNIFIRTGKAAPAATPATPKRPAAVKPVLATLTVAEVIEETPDVKTFRLDNSAGAMPFDFPGKHAKICVQTDEGEVWRSFTISSPPSRPDRIDLTMKLNPAGVVTNHLFQNVQAGDTITLKGAQGGYFFDPDKHAEPLVLISAGSGVTPMMAISRYLKETGNPLPCTFLYGARSPVDIIFRDECEALVRELPSFRYFVTLSQPGDNWTGAVGRLSLDHVREQVSDLAGCRYFLCGPNDFMNSIKAGLLEAGVVADRIHTEQFHKTKPVTV
;
A
#
# COMPACT_ATOMS: atom_id res chain seq x y z
N MET A 1 -7.92 -36.28 24.60
CA MET A 1 -7.73 -35.66 25.93
C MET A 1 -8.76 -34.56 26.07
N ALA A 2 -9.48 -34.50 27.19
CA ALA A 2 -10.40 -33.40 27.48
C ALA A 2 -9.64 -32.06 27.41
N ASN A 3 -10.28 -30.99 26.91
CA ASN A 3 -9.71 -29.65 26.89
C ASN A 3 -9.51 -29.16 28.33
N PRO A 4 -8.27 -29.08 28.86
CA PRO A 4 -8.04 -28.80 30.28
C PRO A 4 -8.56 -27.42 30.70
N ILE A 5 -8.72 -26.50 29.74
CA ILE A 5 -9.23 -25.16 30.02
C ILE A 5 -10.73 -25.18 30.28
N GLU A 6 -11.50 -26.08 29.64
CA GLU A 6 -12.93 -26.24 29.99
C GLU A 6 -13.06 -26.82 31.40
N THR A 7 -12.17 -27.73 31.79
CA THR A 7 -12.09 -28.22 33.17
C THR A 7 -11.80 -27.07 34.13
N TRP A 8 -10.83 -26.21 33.83
CA TRP A 8 -10.53 -25.05 34.67
C TRP A 8 -11.72 -24.09 34.77
N LYS A 9 -12.42 -23.81 33.67
CA LYS A 9 -13.60 -22.93 33.68
C LYS A 9 -14.74 -23.53 34.51
N ALA A 10 -14.95 -24.85 34.44
CA ALA A 10 -15.97 -25.55 35.20
C ALA A 10 -15.65 -25.63 36.71
N GLU A 11 -14.38 -25.81 37.08
CA GLU A 11 -13.94 -25.86 38.48
C GLU A 11 -14.10 -24.51 39.20
N LYS A 12 -13.74 -23.42 38.51
CA LYS A 12 -13.75 -22.07 39.06
C LYS A 12 -13.92 -21.06 37.94
N HIS A 13 -14.99 -20.28 38.02
CA HIS A 13 -15.23 -19.22 37.05
C HIS A 13 -14.04 -18.24 37.05
N SER A 14 -13.63 -17.78 35.86
CA SER A 14 -12.34 -17.11 35.70
C SER A 14 -12.22 -15.78 36.46
N PHE A 15 -13.34 -15.09 36.74
CA PHE A 15 -13.34 -13.90 37.58
C PHE A 15 -13.13 -14.17 39.07
N ASP A 16 -13.44 -15.37 39.54
CA ASP A 16 -13.34 -15.74 40.96
C ASP A 16 -11.91 -16.08 41.37
N VAL A 17 -10.94 -15.99 40.45
CA VAL A 17 -9.52 -16.11 40.77
C VAL A 17 -8.97 -14.89 41.53
N TRP A 18 -9.64 -13.74 41.45
CA TRP A 18 -9.08 -12.48 41.97
C TRP A 18 -8.79 -12.48 43.48
N PRO A 19 -9.68 -12.99 44.35
CA PRO A 19 -9.37 -13.13 45.77
C PRO A 19 -8.10 -13.98 46.04
N ASP A 20 -7.85 -15.02 45.23
CA ASP A 20 -6.62 -15.81 45.37
C ASP A 20 -5.39 -14.99 44.96
N VAL A 21 -5.50 -14.16 43.92
CA VAL A 21 -4.42 -13.25 43.50
C VAL A 21 -4.07 -12.27 44.62
N GLU A 22 -5.07 -11.70 45.28
CA GLU A 22 -4.86 -10.79 46.42
C GLU A 22 -4.21 -11.52 47.60
N HIS A 23 -4.65 -12.74 47.90
CA HIS A 23 -4.04 -13.58 48.93
C HIS A 23 -2.58 -13.91 48.60
N HIS A 24 -2.30 -14.42 47.40
CA HIS A 24 -0.95 -14.74 46.97
C HIS A 24 -0.03 -13.52 46.90
N SER A 25 -0.57 -12.37 46.54
CA SER A 25 0.12 -11.09 46.54
C SER A 25 0.51 -10.66 47.96
N ALA A 26 -0.43 -10.72 48.91
CA ALA A 26 -0.21 -10.35 50.31
C ALA A 26 0.81 -11.27 51.01
N GLU A 27 0.71 -12.58 50.78
CA GLU A 27 1.63 -13.58 51.32
C GLU A 27 2.96 -13.67 50.56
N GLN A 28 3.14 -12.88 49.49
CA GLN A 28 4.29 -12.95 48.59
C GLN A 28 4.57 -14.39 48.12
N THR A 29 3.51 -15.13 47.81
CA THR A 29 3.62 -16.54 47.42
C THR A 29 4.44 -16.65 46.14
N PRO A 30 5.55 -17.42 46.13
CA PRO A 30 6.29 -17.67 44.90
C PRO A 30 5.38 -18.28 43.84
N MET A 31 5.36 -17.75 42.61
CA MET A 31 4.46 -18.25 41.56
C MET A 31 4.67 -19.73 41.23
N SER A 32 5.87 -20.27 41.47
CA SER A 32 6.16 -21.71 41.33
C SER A 32 5.37 -22.61 42.31
N LYS A 33 4.78 -22.04 43.36
CA LYS A 33 3.96 -22.72 44.37
C LYS A 33 2.45 -22.49 44.18
N ILE A 34 2.06 -21.71 43.17
CA ILE A 34 0.65 -21.43 42.86
C ILE A 34 0.19 -22.44 41.81
N GLU A 35 -1.05 -22.92 41.97
CA GLU A 35 -1.65 -23.86 41.02
C GLU A 35 -1.64 -23.27 39.59
N SER A 36 -1.20 -24.06 38.62
CA SER A 36 -1.07 -23.59 37.23
C SER A 36 -2.40 -23.08 36.67
N ALA A 37 -3.53 -23.63 37.11
CA ALA A 37 -4.84 -23.20 36.64
C ALA A 37 -5.14 -21.76 37.06
N ASP A 38 -4.79 -21.37 38.30
CA ASP A 38 -5.03 -20.01 38.80
C ASP A 38 -4.10 -18.98 38.13
N LEU A 39 -2.83 -19.33 37.95
CA LEU A 39 -1.89 -18.49 37.19
C LEU A 39 -2.38 -18.20 35.76
N GLU A 40 -3.06 -19.17 35.14
CA GLU A 40 -3.63 -19.06 33.79
C GLU A 40 -4.98 -18.33 33.77
N ARG A 41 -5.84 -18.52 34.79
CA ARG A 41 -7.12 -17.79 34.95
C ARG A 41 -6.90 -16.27 35.05
N MET A 42 -5.77 -15.82 35.58
CA MET A 42 -5.40 -14.39 35.62
C MET A 42 -5.36 -13.69 34.25
N LYS A 43 -5.28 -14.44 33.14
CA LYS A 43 -5.40 -13.87 31.79
C LYS A 43 -6.78 -13.26 31.49
N TRP A 44 -7.83 -13.64 32.23
CA TRP A 44 -9.13 -12.96 32.20
C TRP A 44 -9.09 -11.56 32.83
N TYR A 45 -8.09 -11.30 33.67
CA TYR A 45 -7.75 -9.95 34.16
C TYR A 45 -6.61 -9.31 33.37
N GLY A 46 -6.20 -9.92 32.25
CA GLY A 46 -5.15 -9.42 31.37
C GLY A 46 -3.74 -9.63 31.86
N PHE A 47 -3.53 -10.46 32.88
CA PHE A 47 -2.20 -10.84 33.37
C PHE A 47 -1.81 -12.20 32.81
N PHE A 48 -0.74 -12.23 32.01
CA PHE A 48 -0.23 -13.44 31.34
C PHE A 48 1.03 -13.93 32.03
N TYR A 49 0.92 -15.06 32.73
CA TYR A 49 2.04 -15.67 33.43
C TYR A 49 3.13 -16.12 32.44
N ARG A 50 4.39 -15.75 32.70
CA ARG A 50 5.56 -16.17 31.92
C ARG A 50 6.16 -17.44 32.51
N LYS A 51 6.16 -18.52 31.71
CA LYS A 51 6.67 -19.85 32.06
C LYS A 51 8.17 -20.01 31.79
N ARG A 52 8.76 -19.11 31.00
CA ARG A 52 10.18 -19.13 30.60
C ARG A 52 10.98 -18.09 31.40
N ASP A 53 12.27 -18.37 31.60
CA ASP A 53 13.30 -17.47 32.15
C ASP A 53 13.09 -17.05 33.61
N GLU A 54 13.17 -18.01 34.54
CA GLU A 54 12.87 -17.87 35.97
C GLU A 54 11.36 -17.65 36.26
N PRO A 55 10.72 -18.55 37.03
CA PRO A 55 9.26 -18.58 37.18
C PRO A 55 8.80 -17.46 38.12
N GLY A 56 8.16 -16.41 37.58
CA GLY A 56 7.61 -15.39 38.47
C GLY A 56 7.12 -14.07 37.87
N ARG A 57 6.91 -13.94 36.56
CA ARG A 57 6.53 -12.64 35.97
C ARG A 57 5.24 -12.70 35.19
N TYR A 58 4.46 -11.63 35.28
CA TYR A 58 3.29 -11.36 34.47
C TYR A 58 3.60 -10.30 33.41
N MET A 59 3.04 -10.51 32.22
CA MET A 59 2.75 -9.43 31.28
C MET A 59 1.34 -8.93 31.55
N ASN A 60 1.11 -7.62 31.65
CA ASN A 60 -0.23 -7.05 31.65
C ASN A 60 -0.57 -6.49 30.28
N ARG A 61 -1.69 -6.93 29.70
CA ARG A 61 -2.26 -6.35 28.49
C ARG A 61 -3.42 -5.45 28.89
N ILE A 62 -3.27 -4.16 28.61
CA ILE A 62 -4.22 -3.12 28.99
C ILE A 62 -5.16 -2.89 27.82
N ARG A 63 -6.47 -2.89 28.09
CA ARG A 63 -7.51 -2.67 27.09
C ARG A 63 -7.56 -1.18 26.73
N ILE A 64 -7.40 -0.87 25.45
CA ILE A 64 -7.53 0.48 24.90
C ILE A 64 -8.63 0.42 23.84
N THR A 65 -9.88 0.51 24.30
CA THR A 65 -11.06 0.43 23.44
C THR A 65 -11.03 1.52 22.37
N ALA A 66 -11.44 1.19 21.15
CA ALA A 66 -11.33 2.05 19.96
C ALA A 66 -9.89 2.48 19.59
N GLY A 67 -8.87 2.06 20.35
CA GLY A 67 -7.51 2.56 20.22
C GLY A 67 -7.30 3.96 20.78
N GLU A 68 -8.24 4.51 21.56
CA GLU A 68 -8.09 5.84 22.18
C GLU A 68 -7.70 5.79 23.65
N MET A 69 -6.80 6.69 24.04
CA MET A 69 -6.44 6.91 25.44
C MET A 69 -6.19 8.39 25.71
N THR A 70 -6.42 8.81 26.95
CA THR A 70 -6.03 10.15 27.40
C THR A 70 -4.55 10.20 27.79
N ALA A 71 -3.99 11.40 27.85
CA ALA A 71 -2.64 11.61 28.35
C ALA A 71 -2.49 11.22 29.83
N GLU A 72 -3.54 11.36 30.65
CA GLU A 72 -3.52 10.88 32.03
C GLU A 72 -3.40 9.35 32.09
N GLN A 73 -4.18 8.66 31.25
CA GLN A 73 -4.11 7.22 31.08
C GLN A 73 -2.73 6.78 30.61
N ALA A 74 -2.21 7.36 29.52
CA ALA A 74 -0.88 7.04 28.99
C ALA A 74 0.24 7.25 30.02
N ARG A 75 0.17 8.34 30.81
CA ARG A 75 1.13 8.63 31.86
C ARG A 75 1.08 7.60 32.98
N GLU A 76 -0.11 7.17 33.40
CA GLU A 76 -0.25 6.15 34.43
C GLU A 76 0.31 4.80 33.96
N ILE A 77 0.10 4.43 32.70
CA ILE A 77 0.71 3.24 32.08
C ILE A 77 2.23 3.34 32.07
N ALA A 78 2.79 4.51 31.72
CA ALA A 78 4.22 4.74 31.74
C ALA A 78 4.82 4.54 33.15
N PHE A 79 4.17 5.08 34.19
CA PHE A 79 4.62 4.89 35.56
C PHE A 79 4.48 3.47 36.06
N ILE A 80 3.41 2.75 35.68
CA ILE A 80 3.31 1.31 35.96
C ILE A 80 4.48 0.55 35.33
N ALA A 81 4.83 0.86 34.07
CA ALA A 81 5.94 0.22 33.39
C ALA A 81 7.29 0.53 34.05
N TYR A 82 7.49 1.77 34.53
CA TYR A 82 8.69 2.20 35.23
C TYR A 82 8.84 1.56 36.62
N GLU A 83 7.78 1.63 37.45
CA GLU A 83 7.84 1.26 38.86
C GLU A 83 7.76 -0.26 39.08
N TYR A 84 6.96 -0.97 38.27
CA TYR A 84 6.64 -2.37 38.53
C TYR A 84 7.08 -3.33 37.43
N GLY A 85 7.40 -2.81 36.23
CA GLY A 85 7.75 -3.60 35.06
C GLY A 85 9.20 -3.42 34.62
N HIS A 86 9.49 -3.79 33.37
CA HIS A 86 10.82 -3.64 32.76
C HIS A 86 11.09 -2.25 32.15
N GLY A 87 10.26 -1.25 32.43
CA GLY A 87 10.40 0.10 31.85
C GLY A 87 10.08 0.20 30.35
N ILE A 88 9.42 -0.81 29.78
CA ILE A 88 9.00 -0.84 28.37
C ILE A 88 7.49 -0.99 28.23
N VAL A 89 6.95 -0.41 27.17
CA VAL A 89 5.55 -0.52 26.76
C VAL A 89 5.50 -0.92 25.28
N ASP A 90 4.78 -1.99 24.97
CA ASP A 90 4.60 -2.46 23.60
C ASP A 90 3.17 -2.15 23.10
N VAL A 91 3.04 -1.41 22.00
CA VAL A 91 1.78 -1.31 21.25
C VAL A 91 1.56 -2.59 20.45
N THR A 92 0.30 -3.02 20.40
CA THR A 92 -0.08 -4.32 19.83
C THR A 92 -0.85 -4.15 18.52
N THR A 93 -0.88 -5.22 17.71
CA THR A 93 -1.68 -5.30 16.47
C THR A 93 -3.20 -5.34 16.68
N ARG A 94 -3.68 -5.01 17.89
CA ARG A 94 -5.10 -4.84 18.21
C ARG A 94 -5.33 -3.55 18.99
N ALA A 95 -4.47 -2.56 18.75
CA ALA A 95 -4.48 -1.25 19.39
C ALA A 95 -4.49 -1.29 20.93
N ASN A 96 -4.05 -2.37 21.57
CA ASN A 96 -3.77 -2.37 23.02
C ASN A 96 -2.33 -1.94 23.28
N VAL A 97 -2.01 -1.74 24.57
CA VAL A 97 -0.65 -1.66 25.09
C VAL A 97 -0.34 -2.81 26.05
N GLN A 98 0.94 -3.17 26.17
CA GLN A 98 1.42 -4.22 27.06
C GLN A 98 2.58 -3.75 27.93
N VAL A 99 2.52 -4.07 29.22
CA VAL A 99 3.62 -3.88 30.18
C VAL A 99 4.17 -5.25 30.57
N GLN A 100 5.49 -5.42 30.49
CA GLN A 100 6.19 -6.67 30.78
C GLN A 100 6.83 -6.63 32.17
N GLY A 101 6.96 -7.80 32.81
CA GLY A 101 7.87 -7.97 33.96
C GLY A 101 7.26 -7.77 35.35
N LEU A 102 5.95 -7.87 35.50
CA LEU A 102 5.27 -7.62 36.76
C LEU A 102 5.39 -8.81 37.74
N ASP A 103 5.79 -8.57 38.97
CA ASP A 103 5.66 -9.56 40.06
C ASP A 103 4.19 -9.69 40.52
N ILE A 104 3.83 -10.85 41.08
CA ILE A 104 2.50 -11.07 41.65
C ILE A 104 2.15 -10.06 42.74
N GLN A 105 3.14 -9.65 43.53
CA GLN A 105 2.98 -8.67 44.60
C GLN A 105 2.51 -7.29 44.08
N HIS A 106 2.81 -6.96 42.82
CA HIS A 106 2.42 -5.68 42.22
C HIS A 106 1.05 -5.75 41.53
N VAL A 107 0.54 -6.95 41.23
CA VAL A 107 -0.67 -7.13 40.39
C VAL A 107 -1.90 -6.39 40.94
N PRO A 108 -2.27 -6.51 42.24
CA PRO A 108 -3.42 -5.76 42.77
C PRO A 108 -3.22 -4.24 42.67
N LYS A 109 -2.00 -3.76 42.92
CA LYS A 109 -1.68 -2.33 42.84
C LYS A 109 -1.76 -1.81 41.40
N VAL A 110 -1.25 -2.56 40.43
CA VAL A 110 -1.35 -2.23 39.00
C VAL A 110 -2.82 -2.13 38.58
N ARG A 111 -3.67 -3.08 38.97
CA ARG A 111 -5.11 -3.01 38.68
C ARG A 111 -5.74 -1.75 39.27
N GLN A 112 -5.49 -1.48 40.56
CA GLN A 112 -6.02 -0.28 41.23
C GLN A 112 -5.62 1.02 40.51
N ARG A 113 -4.37 1.11 40.05
CA ARG A 113 -3.84 2.27 39.34
C ARG A 113 -4.51 2.47 37.98
N LEU A 114 -4.72 1.40 37.21
CA LEU A 114 -5.46 1.44 35.95
C LEU A 114 -6.92 1.88 36.19
N GLU A 115 -7.59 1.30 37.17
CA GLU A 115 -8.99 1.63 37.48
C GLU A 115 -9.16 3.10 37.89
N LYS A 116 -8.17 3.67 38.59
CA LYS A 116 -8.17 5.10 38.99
C LYS A 116 -8.25 6.05 37.79
N VAL A 117 -7.71 5.66 36.63
CA VAL A 117 -7.74 6.45 35.39
C VAL A 117 -8.78 5.94 34.38
N GLY A 118 -9.72 5.11 34.83
CA GLY A 118 -10.78 4.55 33.98
C GLY A 118 -10.34 3.45 33.03
N LEU A 119 -9.14 2.90 33.19
CA LEU A 119 -8.65 1.78 32.39
C LEU A 119 -8.87 0.44 33.09
N ASN A 120 -8.94 -0.63 32.30
CA ASN A 120 -8.91 -1.99 32.82
C ASN A 120 -8.17 -2.93 31.86
N SER A 121 -7.89 -4.14 32.33
CA SER A 121 -7.22 -5.19 31.55
C SER A 121 -8.09 -6.44 31.38
N LYS A 122 -9.38 -6.36 31.74
CA LYS A 122 -10.29 -7.50 31.76
C LYS A 122 -10.58 -8.02 30.35
N GLN A 123 -10.76 -9.33 30.28
CA GLN A 123 -11.05 -10.10 29.06
C GLN A 123 -10.07 -9.80 27.90
N THR A 124 -8.79 -9.56 28.19
CA THR A 124 -7.77 -9.34 27.13
C THR A 124 -7.00 -10.61 26.76
N GLY A 125 -7.26 -11.73 27.46
CA GLY A 125 -6.63 -13.04 27.30
C GLY A 125 -7.59 -14.20 27.50
N HIS A 126 -7.20 -15.40 27.03
CA HIS A 126 -8.00 -16.63 27.06
C HIS A 126 -9.29 -16.59 26.21
N ASP A 127 -10.39 -17.17 26.69
CA ASP A 127 -11.58 -17.58 25.92
C ASP A 127 -12.75 -16.62 26.20
N ASN A 128 -12.61 -15.43 25.62
CA ASN A 128 -13.51 -14.29 25.73
C ASN A 128 -13.25 -13.32 24.55
N ILE A 129 -13.92 -12.17 24.56
CA ILE A 129 -13.82 -11.13 23.54
C ILE A 129 -12.60 -10.23 23.80
N ARG A 130 -11.75 -10.07 22.79
CA ARG A 130 -10.54 -9.25 22.85
C ARG A 130 -10.86 -7.76 22.73
N ASN A 131 -9.85 -6.95 22.49
CA ASN A 131 -10.05 -5.52 22.28
C ASN A 131 -10.95 -5.29 21.07
N VAL A 132 -11.90 -4.37 21.21
CA VAL A 132 -12.72 -3.84 20.14
C VAL A 132 -12.07 -2.54 19.73
N PHE A 133 -11.55 -2.47 18.50
CA PHE A 133 -10.81 -1.32 18.03
C PHE A 133 -11.40 -0.80 16.72
N ALA A 134 -11.25 0.51 16.52
CA ALA A 134 -11.69 1.23 15.33
C ALA A 134 -10.51 1.46 14.37
N HIS A 135 -10.79 2.09 13.22
CA HIS A 135 -9.75 2.85 12.52
C HIS A 135 -9.08 3.83 13.50
N PRO A 136 -7.73 3.94 13.56
CA PRO A 136 -7.05 4.71 14.60
C PRO A 136 -7.44 6.19 14.66
N PHE A 137 -7.89 6.75 13.54
CA PHE A 137 -8.30 8.16 13.41
C PHE A 137 -9.82 8.33 13.27
N SER A 138 -10.62 7.33 13.62
CA SER A 138 -12.08 7.49 13.64
C SER A 138 -12.50 8.65 14.56
N GLY A 139 -13.50 9.43 14.14
CA GLY A 139 -13.93 10.68 14.77
C GLY A 139 -13.09 11.90 14.39
N LEU A 140 -12.00 11.73 13.63
CA LEU A 140 -11.06 12.80 13.30
C LEU A 140 -10.94 13.04 11.80
N MET A 141 -11.35 12.12 10.94
CA MET A 141 -11.14 12.21 9.49
C MET A 141 -12.27 12.99 8.82
N ALA A 142 -11.96 13.80 7.80
CA ALA A 142 -12.95 14.61 7.10
C ALA A 142 -13.85 13.79 6.15
N ASP A 143 -13.35 12.65 5.68
CA ASP A 143 -13.95 11.75 4.70
C ASP A 143 -14.51 10.47 5.34
N GLU A 144 -14.59 10.40 6.68
CA GLU A 144 -15.23 9.25 7.33
C GLU A 144 -16.75 9.28 7.14
N LEU A 145 -17.32 8.09 6.92
CA LEU A 145 -18.76 7.91 6.80
C LEU A 145 -19.44 7.96 8.18
N ILE A 146 -18.75 7.45 9.21
CA ILE A 146 -19.26 7.39 10.58
C ILE A 146 -18.13 7.28 11.61
N ASP A 147 -18.23 8.03 12.71
CA ASP A 147 -17.38 7.83 13.89
C ASP A 147 -17.77 6.53 14.60
N THR A 148 -16.85 5.57 14.63
CA THR A 148 -17.07 4.22 15.20
C THR A 148 -16.59 4.07 16.64
N ARG A 149 -16.04 5.13 17.24
CA ARG A 149 -15.45 5.04 18.59
C ARG A 149 -16.48 4.72 19.65
N GLN A 150 -17.63 5.40 19.63
CA GLN A 150 -18.71 5.14 20.58
C GLN A 150 -19.24 3.71 20.43
N LEU A 151 -19.45 3.23 19.20
CA LEU A 151 -19.85 1.84 18.95
C LEU A 151 -18.84 0.81 19.49
N CYS A 152 -17.53 1.09 19.41
CA CYS A 152 -16.51 0.23 20.03
C CYS A 152 -16.65 0.16 21.55
N HIS A 153 -16.99 1.29 22.20
CA HIS A 153 -17.26 1.35 23.64
C HIS A 153 -18.54 0.62 24.00
N ASP A 154 -19.63 0.85 23.26
CA ASP A 154 -20.92 0.19 23.50
C ASP A 154 -20.80 -1.34 23.36
N VAL A 155 -20.09 -1.81 22.34
CA VAL A 155 -19.78 -3.25 22.18
C VAL A 155 -18.85 -3.75 23.28
N THR A 156 -17.94 -2.93 23.81
CA THR A 156 -17.09 -3.32 24.94
C THR A 156 -17.92 -3.45 26.22
N ASP A 157 -18.82 -2.51 26.48
CA ASP A 157 -19.70 -2.48 27.66
C ASP A 157 -20.65 -3.68 27.70
N LEU A 158 -21.07 -4.19 26.54
CA LEU A 158 -21.86 -5.43 26.41
C LEU A 158 -21.20 -6.63 27.11
N PHE A 159 -19.87 -6.80 26.99
CA PHE A 159 -19.21 -8.00 27.48
C PHE A 159 -18.22 -7.78 28.62
N VAL A 160 -17.69 -6.57 28.79
CA VAL A 160 -16.69 -6.31 29.82
C VAL A 160 -17.35 -6.46 31.19
N ASN A 161 -16.87 -7.42 32.00
CA ASN A 161 -17.48 -7.88 33.25
C ASN A 161 -18.68 -8.84 33.13
N SER A 162 -19.16 -9.16 31.93
CA SER A 162 -20.17 -10.21 31.75
C SER A 162 -19.55 -11.57 32.09
N ARG A 163 -20.15 -12.29 33.06
CA ARG A 163 -19.75 -13.67 33.38
C ARG A 163 -19.99 -14.59 32.19
N GLU A 164 -21.12 -14.44 31.52
CA GLU A 164 -21.49 -15.28 30.38
C GLU A 164 -20.52 -15.11 29.20
N TYR A 165 -20.20 -13.87 28.84
CA TYR A 165 -19.24 -13.56 27.76
C TYR A 165 -17.77 -13.66 28.18
N SER A 166 -17.52 -14.07 29.43
CA SER A 166 -16.21 -14.51 29.87
C SER A 166 -15.99 -16.02 29.69
N ASP A 167 -17.02 -16.79 29.32
CA ASP A 167 -16.91 -18.24 29.07
C ASP A 167 -17.30 -18.61 27.63
N LEU A 168 -16.49 -18.17 26.66
CA LEU A 168 -16.64 -18.60 25.28
C LEU A 168 -15.84 -19.89 25.00
N PRO A 169 -16.13 -20.62 23.90
CA PRO A 169 -15.30 -21.76 23.48
C PRO A 169 -13.85 -21.36 23.17
N ARG A 170 -13.64 -20.17 22.60
CA ARG A 170 -12.32 -19.61 22.31
C ARG A 170 -12.38 -18.08 22.21
N LYS A 171 -11.23 -17.44 21.96
CA LYS A 171 -11.14 -15.99 21.75
C LYS A 171 -12.01 -15.51 20.56
N MET A 172 -12.63 -14.35 20.73
CA MET A 172 -13.36 -13.60 19.71
C MET A 172 -12.67 -12.25 19.48
N ASN A 173 -12.40 -11.86 18.24
CA ASN A 173 -11.80 -10.56 17.89
C ASN A 173 -12.81 -9.76 17.07
N ILE A 174 -12.98 -8.48 17.41
CA ILE A 174 -13.98 -7.60 16.82
C ILE A 174 -13.31 -6.29 16.44
N CYS A 175 -13.67 -5.74 15.28
CA CYS A 175 -13.24 -4.40 14.86
C CYS A 175 -14.29 -3.67 14.03
N LEU A 176 -14.21 -2.35 14.01
CA LEU A 176 -15.11 -1.48 13.28
C LEU A 176 -14.29 -0.52 12.39
N ASN A 177 -14.73 -0.28 11.16
CA ASN A 177 -14.14 0.72 10.27
C ASN A 177 -15.21 1.72 9.86
N GLY A 178 -14.92 3.01 10.05
CA GLY A 178 -15.83 4.11 9.74
C GLY A 178 -15.64 4.76 8.36
N THR A 179 -14.62 4.35 7.61
CA THR A 179 -14.32 4.89 6.27
C THR A 179 -14.81 3.93 5.18
N SER A 180 -14.93 4.43 3.95
CA SER A 180 -15.22 3.63 2.75
C SER A 180 -14.03 2.77 2.27
N SER A 181 -12.85 2.98 2.84
CA SER A 181 -11.61 2.26 2.49
C SER A 181 -11.26 1.26 3.60
N HIS A 182 -11.17 -0.02 3.27
CA HIS A 182 -11.05 -1.10 4.26
C HIS A 182 -9.71 -1.83 4.18
N SER A 183 -8.89 -1.77 5.23
CA SER A 183 -7.59 -2.46 5.23
C SER A 183 -7.72 -3.99 5.36
N ALA A 184 -6.70 -4.72 4.89
CA ALA A 184 -6.66 -6.18 4.95
C ALA A 184 -6.80 -6.75 6.38
N HIS A 185 -6.50 -5.95 7.41
CA HIS A 185 -6.62 -6.34 8.80
C HIS A 185 -8.03 -6.82 9.18
N PHE A 186 -9.05 -6.18 8.58
CA PHE A 186 -10.46 -6.42 8.88
C PHE A 186 -10.94 -7.79 8.39
N TRP A 187 -10.33 -8.37 7.36
CA TRP A 187 -10.68 -9.73 6.88
C TRP A 187 -10.19 -10.84 7.80
N THR A 188 -9.49 -10.52 8.89
CA THR A 188 -8.90 -11.55 9.76
C THR A 188 -9.37 -11.52 11.21
N GLN A 189 -10.42 -10.73 11.48
CA GLN A 189 -11.14 -10.74 12.74
C GLN A 189 -12.33 -11.70 12.69
N ASP A 190 -12.81 -12.12 13.86
CA ASP A 190 -13.96 -13.02 13.92
C ASP A 190 -15.26 -12.29 13.56
N ILE A 191 -15.34 -10.98 13.84
CA ILE A 191 -16.42 -10.08 13.43
C ILE A 191 -15.79 -8.74 13.00
N SER A 192 -16.17 -8.23 11.82
CA SER A 192 -15.78 -6.90 11.37
C SER A 192 -16.99 -6.14 10.84
N PHE A 193 -17.16 -4.89 11.26
CA PHE A 193 -18.15 -3.97 10.71
C PHE A 193 -17.43 -2.96 9.82
N LEU A 194 -17.79 -2.92 8.55
CA LEU A 194 -17.14 -2.12 7.52
C LEU A 194 -18.11 -1.09 6.96
N ALA A 195 -17.88 0.20 7.26
CA ALA A 195 -18.79 1.26 6.88
C ALA A 195 -18.96 1.37 5.36
N THR A 196 -20.19 1.53 4.93
CA THR A 196 -20.59 1.77 3.55
C THR A 196 -21.71 2.80 3.55
N GLN A 197 -22.03 3.34 2.38
CA GLN A 197 -23.04 4.36 2.22
C GLN A 197 -24.11 3.91 1.22
N THR A 198 -25.39 4.13 1.53
CA THR A 198 -26.46 3.94 0.56
C THR A 198 -26.45 5.03 -0.50
N PRO A 199 -27.14 4.85 -1.65
CA PRO A 199 -27.34 5.92 -2.61
C PRO A 199 -27.97 7.20 -2.02
N GLU A 200 -28.77 7.07 -0.96
CA GLU A 200 -29.40 8.17 -0.24
C GLU A 200 -28.47 8.85 0.78
N GLY A 201 -27.23 8.38 0.93
CA GLY A 201 -26.23 8.95 1.81
C GLY A 201 -26.22 8.39 3.24
N GLU A 202 -27.03 7.38 3.56
CA GLU A 202 -27.09 6.77 4.89
C GLU A 202 -25.88 5.86 5.13
N ALA A 203 -25.20 6.00 6.27
CA ALA A 203 -24.08 5.13 6.64
C ALA A 203 -24.58 3.83 7.30
N LEU A 204 -24.19 2.68 6.74
CA LEU A 204 -24.43 1.34 7.28
C LEU A 204 -23.12 0.54 7.33
N PHE A 205 -23.17 -0.71 7.78
CA PHE A 205 -22.03 -1.60 7.82
C PHE A 205 -22.25 -2.88 7.02
N HIS A 206 -21.33 -3.22 6.13
CA HIS A 206 -21.10 -4.62 5.77
C HIS A 206 -20.57 -5.37 6.98
N VAL A 207 -20.92 -6.64 7.11
CA VAL A 207 -20.44 -7.50 8.20
C VAL A 207 -19.61 -8.63 7.65
N LEU A 208 -18.38 -8.77 8.14
CA LEU A 208 -17.55 -9.94 7.89
C LEU A 208 -17.50 -10.83 9.13
N ILE A 209 -17.54 -12.15 8.94
CA ILE A 209 -17.51 -13.14 10.02
C ILE A 209 -16.49 -14.26 9.82
N GLY A 210 -15.92 -14.78 10.89
CA GLY A 210 -15.10 -16.01 10.87
C GLY A 210 -13.66 -15.84 10.37
N GLY A 211 -13.11 -14.63 10.34
CA GLY A 211 -11.71 -14.40 9.99
C GLY A 211 -10.72 -14.85 11.07
N THR A 212 -9.58 -15.39 10.65
CA THR A 212 -8.53 -15.87 11.55
C THR A 212 -7.12 -15.85 10.93
N GLN A 213 -6.12 -15.53 11.74
CA GLN A 213 -4.70 -15.59 11.34
C GLN A 213 -3.93 -16.83 11.83
N GLY A 214 -4.50 -17.64 12.73
CA GLY A 214 -3.74 -18.64 13.51
C GLY A 214 -3.09 -19.77 12.70
N GLN A 215 -2.78 -20.90 13.34
CA GLN A 215 -2.09 -22.05 12.70
C GLN A 215 -2.67 -22.49 11.35
N ASN A 216 -3.98 -22.35 11.20
CA ASN A 216 -4.69 -22.59 9.96
C ASN A 216 -5.42 -21.26 9.70
N PRO A 217 -4.91 -20.32 8.90
CA PRO A 217 -5.53 -19.01 8.70
C PRO A 217 -6.75 -19.10 7.76
N HIS A 218 -7.67 -18.15 7.88
CA HIS A 218 -8.88 -18.07 7.05
C HIS A 218 -9.33 -16.61 6.94
N LEU A 219 -9.75 -16.16 5.76
CA LEU A 219 -10.32 -14.82 5.57
C LEU A 219 -11.80 -14.82 5.97
N ALA A 220 -12.31 -13.73 6.54
CA ALA A 220 -13.70 -13.67 6.96
C ALA A 220 -14.66 -13.74 5.75
N TRP A 221 -15.81 -14.39 5.94
CA TRP A 221 -16.89 -14.42 4.95
C TRP A 221 -17.74 -13.15 5.07
N HIS A 222 -18.22 -12.64 3.94
CA HIS A 222 -19.28 -11.64 3.93
C HIS A 222 -20.59 -12.24 4.41
N LEU A 223 -21.20 -11.62 5.42
CA LEU A 223 -22.57 -11.86 5.82
C LEU A 223 -23.45 -10.97 4.93
N PRO A 224 -24.33 -11.52 4.07
CA PRO A 224 -24.98 -10.77 2.99
C PRO A 224 -26.15 -9.89 3.47
N VAL A 225 -25.84 -8.99 4.39
CA VAL A 225 -26.72 -8.02 5.03
C VAL A 225 -25.95 -6.73 5.34
N LEU A 226 -26.68 -5.62 5.38
CA LEU A 226 -26.22 -4.38 5.99
C LEU A 226 -26.80 -4.25 7.40
N VAL A 227 -25.96 -3.73 8.29
CA VAL A 227 -26.30 -3.46 9.69
C VAL A 227 -26.28 -1.96 9.91
N ARG A 228 -27.35 -1.42 10.50
CA ARG A 228 -27.43 -0.02 10.89
C ARG A 228 -26.58 0.24 12.14
N PRO A 229 -26.04 1.46 12.36
CA PRO A 229 -25.22 1.77 13.53
C PRO A 229 -25.86 1.36 14.86
N GLU A 230 -27.14 1.66 15.04
CA GLU A 230 -27.91 1.31 16.25
C GLU A 230 -28.13 -0.20 16.45
N GLN A 231 -27.89 -1.02 15.43
CA GLN A 231 -28.06 -2.47 15.46
C GLN A 231 -26.75 -3.22 15.77
N VAL A 232 -25.60 -2.55 15.76
CA VAL A 232 -24.27 -3.18 15.90
C VAL A 232 -24.13 -3.98 17.19
N VAL A 233 -24.62 -3.44 18.31
CA VAL A 233 -24.54 -4.10 19.63
C VAL A 233 -25.40 -5.36 19.67
N ASP A 234 -26.65 -5.29 19.23
CA ASP A 234 -27.60 -6.41 19.21
C ASP A 234 -27.13 -7.54 18.27
N VAL A 235 -26.65 -7.19 17.07
CA VAL A 235 -26.07 -8.15 16.13
C VAL A 235 -24.85 -8.82 16.75
N THR A 236 -23.98 -8.04 17.39
CA THR A 236 -22.80 -8.60 18.07
C THR A 236 -23.20 -9.57 19.17
N ALA A 237 -24.16 -9.20 20.04
CA ALA A 237 -24.67 -10.05 21.10
C ALA A 237 -25.21 -11.39 20.55
N ALA A 238 -26.03 -11.33 19.49
CA ALA A 238 -26.59 -12.52 18.88
C ALA A 238 -25.51 -13.45 18.28
N ILE A 239 -24.46 -12.91 17.65
CA ILE A 239 -23.32 -13.71 17.17
C ILE A 239 -22.53 -14.32 18.34
N LEU A 240 -22.33 -13.57 19.43
CA LEU A 240 -21.67 -14.09 20.63
C LEU A 240 -22.46 -15.24 21.26
N ASP A 241 -23.78 -15.11 21.34
CA ASP A 241 -24.67 -16.16 21.84
C ASP A 241 -24.62 -17.41 20.97
N LEU A 242 -24.66 -17.26 19.64
CA LEU A 242 -24.46 -18.37 18.70
C LEU A 242 -23.17 -19.13 18.99
N PHE A 243 -22.06 -18.39 19.11
CA PHE A 243 -20.77 -19.01 19.35
C PHE A 243 -20.68 -19.65 20.73
N ARG A 244 -21.26 -19.02 21.76
CA ARG A 244 -21.29 -19.55 23.13
C ARG A 244 -22.06 -20.86 23.20
N GLU A 245 -23.22 -20.94 22.54
CA GLU A 245 -24.14 -22.07 22.58
C GLU A 245 -23.72 -23.22 21.67
N LYS A 246 -23.25 -22.92 20.46
CA LYS A 246 -22.98 -23.95 19.42
C LYS A 246 -21.51 -24.19 19.13
N GLY A 247 -20.60 -23.33 19.58
CA GLY A 247 -19.18 -23.48 19.29
C GLY A 247 -18.55 -24.68 20.00
N SER A 248 -17.75 -25.47 19.27
CA SER A 248 -17.07 -26.65 19.83
C SER A 248 -16.10 -26.29 20.95
N ARG A 249 -16.20 -27.01 22.06
CA ARG A 249 -15.31 -26.89 23.24
C ARG A 249 -14.31 -28.04 23.38
N GLU A 250 -14.41 -29.05 22.51
CA GLU A 250 -13.65 -30.30 22.63
C GLU A 250 -12.16 -30.15 22.31
N LYS A 251 -11.85 -29.57 21.15
CA LYS A 251 -10.47 -29.44 20.65
C LYS A 251 -10.13 -27.97 20.46
N ARG A 252 -9.19 -27.47 21.26
CA ARG A 252 -8.81 -26.05 21.28
C ARG A 252 -8.33 -25.48 19.94
N ASN A 253 -7.69 -26.30 19.11
CA ASN A 253 -7.25 -25.90 17.77
C ASN A 253 -8.39 -25.88 16.72
N ARG A 254 -9.58 -26.37 17.08
CA ARG A 254 -10.81 -26.37 16.27
C ARG A 254 -11.99 -25.65 16.96
N ALA A 255 -11.71 -24.77 17.93
CA ALA A 255 -12.70 -24.12 18.78
C ALA A 255 -12.97 -22.64 18.45
N ARG A 256 -12.36 -22.08 17.40
CA ARG A 256 -12.61 -20.69 16.97
C ARG A 256 -13.96 -20.57 16.26
N PHE A 257 -14.56 -19.38 16.31
CA PHE A 257 -15.86 -19.10 15.69
C PHE A 257 -15.92 -19.52 14.23
N ARG A 258 -14.82 -19.33 13.48
CA ARG A 258 -14.76 -19.75 12.08
C ARG A 258 -15.14 -21.21 11.82
N PHE A 259 -14.80 -22.14 12.74
CA PHE A 259 -15.07 -23.56 12.52
C PHE A 259 -16.55 -23.86 12.67
N LEU A 260 -17.24 -23.09 13.52
CA LEU A 260 -18.69 -23.12 13.60
C LEU A 260 -19.30 -22.57 12.31
N VAL A 261 -18.74 -21.49 11.75
CA VAL A 261 -19.20 -20.94 10.46
C VAL A 261 -18.94 -21.92 9.30
N GLU A 262 -17.80 -22.61 9.27
CA GLU A 262 -17.52 -23.70 8.30
C GLU A 262 -18.55 -24.84 8.42
N GLU A 263 -18.99 -25.16 9.63
CA GLU A 263 -19.94 -26.25 9.90
C GLU A 263 -21.39 -25.90 9.49
N ILE A 264 -21.88 -24.72 9.87
CA ILE A 264 -23.29 -24.33 9.65
C ILE A 264 -23.49 -23.45 8.41
N GLY A 265 -22.39 -22.99 7.80
CA GLY A 265 -22.38 -22.02 6.71
C GLY A 265 -22.81 -20.61 7.15
N VAL A 266 -22.53 -19.61 6.29
CA VAL A 266 -23.01 -18.24 6.47
C VAL A 266 -24.55 -18.20 6.56
N GLY A 267 -25.25 -19.08 5.85
CA GLY A 267 -26.70 -19.21 5.91
C GLY A 267 -27.22 -19.63 7.29
N GLY A 268 -26.53 -20.54 7.98
CA GLY A 268 -26.90 -20.94 9.35
C GLY A 268 -26.70 -19.81 10.35
N VAL A 269 -25.68 -18.95 10.15
CA VAL A 269 -25.49 -17.74 10.97
C VAL A 269 -26.62 -16.73 10.71
N LEU A 270 -26.99 -16.50 9.45
CA LEU A 270 -28.12 -15.61 9.13
C LEU A 270 -29.44 -16.09 9.72
N GLN A 271 -29.75 -17.37 9.59
CA GLN A 271 -30.95 -17.95 10.18
C GLN A 271 -30.99 -17.70 11.70
N TRP A 272 -29.86 -17.91 12.38
CA TRP A 272 -29.77 -17.62 13.81
C TRP A 272 -30.05 -16.13 14.11
N LEU A 273 -29.49 -15.21 13.33
CA LEU A 273 -29.74 -13.78 13.52
C LEU A 273 -31.20 -13.41 13.28
N GLU A 274 -31.84 -13.96 12.24
CA GLU A 274 -33.26 -13.76 11.96
C GLU A 274 -34.18 -14.30 13.08
N GLU A 275 -33.78 -15.40 13.74
CA GLU A 275 -34.52 -15.98 14.87
C GLU A 275 -34.35 -15.18 16.17
N LYS A 276 -33.19 -14.55 16.38
CA LYS A 276 -32.84 -13.90 17.66
C LYS A 276 -33.06 -12.39 17.68
N LEU A 277 -32.96 -11.72 16.54
CA LEU A 277 -33.14 -10.28 16.46
C LEU A 277 -34.63 -9.92 16.36
N PRO A 278 -35.10 -8.85 17.03
CA PRO A 278 -36.50 -8.43 16.97
C PRO A 278 -36.87 -7.70 15.66
N TYR A 279 -35.92 -7.60 14.72
CA TYR A 279 -36.05 -6.91 13.45
C TYR A 279 -35.33 -7.68 12.35
N ARG A 280 -35.69 -7.38 11.11
CA ARG A 280 -35.02 -7.94 9.93
C ARG A 280 -33.85 -7.06 9.52
N LEU A 281 -32.70 -7.67 9.27
CA LEU A 281 -31.54 -6.99 8.69
C LEU A 281 -31.76 -6.67 7.22
N VAL A 282 -31.10 -5.63 6.72
CA VAL A 282 -31.22 -5.19 5.32
C VAL A 282 -30.42 -6.16 4.45
N PRO A 283 -31.00 -6.88 3.47
CA PRO A 283 -30.23 -7.78 2.61
C PRO A 283 -29.24 -7.02 1.73
N CYS A 284 -28.04 -7.56 1.52
CA CYS A 284 -27.04 -6.99 0.62
C CYS A 284 -26.14 -8.07 0.03
N VAL A 285 -26.10 -8.18 -1.30
CA VAL A 285 -25.27 -9.18 -2.00
C VAL A 285 -23.88 -8.63 -2.32
N GLY A 286 -23.74 -7.31 -2.47
CA GLY A 286 -22.44 -6.68 -2.73
C GLY A 286 -21.48 -6.90 -1.57
N GLU A 287 -20.28 -7.40 -1.87
CA GLU A 287 -19.23 -7.59 -0.87
C GLU A 287 -18.45 -6.29 -0.64
N PRO A 288 -17.95 -6.05 0.58
CA PRO A 288 -17.06 -4.93 0.82
C PRO A 288 -15.78 -5.08 0.00
N VAL A 289 -15.37 -4.00 -0.66
CA VAL A 289 -14.14 -3.96 -1.45
C VAL A 289 -12.99 -3.54 -0.51
N PRO A 290 -11.87 -4.28 -0.46
CA PRO A 290 -10.71 -3.83 0.30
C PRO A 290 -10.10 -2.57 -0.34
N ALA A 291 -9.41 -1.79 0.47
CA ALA A 291 -8.61 -0.66 0.01
C ALA A 291 -7.62 -1.08 -1.08
N SER A 292 -7.29 -0.18 -2.00
CA SER A 292 -6.26 -0.41 -3.03
C SER A 292 -4.84 -0.41 -2.45
N SER A 293 -4.65 0.25 -1.31
CA SER A 293 -3.38 0.35 -0.59
C SER A 293 -3.56 0.10 0.92
N HIS A 294 -2.44 0.02 1.63
CA HIS A 294 -2.45 -0.04 3.09
C HIS A 294 -2.72 1.33 3.72
N ASP A 295 -3.19 1.33 4.97
CA ASP A 295 -3.43 2.55 5.74
C ASP A 295 -2.11 3.30 5.98
N GLU A 296 -2.07 4.59 5.65
CA GLU A 296 -0.97 5.48 6.05
C GLU A 296 -1.29 6.06 7.43
N LEU A 297 -0.48 5.68 8.44
CA LEU A 297 -0.75 6.02 9.85
C LEU A 297 0.36 6.84 10.51
N ILE A 298 1.43 7.16 9.76
CA ILE A 298 2.58 7.95 10.22
C ILE A 298 2.64 9.24 9.40
N GLY A 299 2.81 10.38 10.06
CA GLY A 299 2.84 11.69 9.40
C GLY A 299 1.85 12.68 10.01
N TRP A 300 1.53 13.70 9.23
CA TRP A 300 0.56 14.73 9.60
C TRP A 300 -0.75 14.53 8.83
N PHE A 301 -1.82 14.30 9.57
CA PHE A 301 -3.15 14.11 9.01
C PHE A 301 -4.03 15.28 9.42
N ARG A 302 -4.67 15.92 8.44
CA ARG A 302 -5.63 16.99 8.71
C ARG A 302 -6.90 16.38 9.29
N GLN A 303 -7.50 17.04 10.27
CA GLN A 303 -8.76 16.59 10.84
C GLN A 303 -9.98 17.15 10.10
N SER A 304 -11.18 16.66 10.45
CA SER A 304 -12.46 17.22 10.03
C SER A 304 -12.58 18.70 10.43
N ASP A 305 -12.07 19.08 11.61
CA ASP A 305 -11.77 20.47 11.92
C ASP A 305 -10.50 20.91 11.15
N PRO A 306 -10.62 21.86 10.20
CA PRO A 306 -9.51 22.26 9.34
C PRO A 306 -8.33 22.91 10.08
N ASP A 307 -8.53 23.36 11.33
CA ASP A 307 -7.51 24.00 12.16
C ASP A 307 -6.74 23.00 13.03
N LEU A 308 -7.20 21.74 13.10
CA LEU A 308 -6.62 20.69 13.92
C LEU A 308 -5.94 19.60 13.06
N TRP A 309 -4.91 19.00 13.66
CA TRP A 309 -4.08 17.98 13.04
C TRP A 309 -3.87 16.79 13.97
N THR A 310 -3.77 15.61 13.37
CA THR A 310 -3.30 14.39 14.02
C THR A 310 -1.85 14.13 13.63
N MET A 311 -0.99 13.93 14.62
CA MET A 311 0.43 13.60 14.46
C MET A 311 0.65 12.10 14.66
N GLY A 312 0.66 11.34 13.56
CA GLY A 312 1.02 9.92 13.55
C GLY A 312 2.53 9.72 13.69
N LEU A 313 2.97 8.90 14.64
CA LEU A 313 4.38 8.70 14.95
C LEU A 313 4.84 7.28 14.65
N SER A 314 6.04 7.20 14.10
CA SER A 314 6.78 5.95 13.97
C SER A 314 7.21 5.44 15.33
N VAL A 315 6.78 4.22 15.66
CA VAL A 315 7.24 3.48 16.84
C VAL A 315 7.89 2.19 16.34
N PRO A 316 9.24 2.12 16.26
CA PRO A 316 9.92 0.96 15.73
C PRO A 316 9.47 -0.35 16.40
N LEU A 317 8.88 -1.24 15.59
CA LEU A 317 8.32 -2.53 16.02
C LEU A 317 7.34 -2.42 17.19
N GLY A 318 6.72 -1.25 17.37
CA GLY A 318 5.78 -0.93 18.43
C GLY A 318 6.32 -0.94 19.85
N ARG A 319 7.63 -0.82 20.07
CA ARG A 319 8.21 -0.78 21.41
C ARG A 319 8.62 0.63 21.80
N MET A 320 8.14 1.09 22.95
CA MET A 320 8.55 2.34 23.59
C MET A 320 9.14 2.08 24.97
N THR A 321 10.00 2.99 25.41
CA THR A 321 10.36 3.12 26.82
C THR A 321 9.24 3.84 27.59
N TRP A 322 9.19 3.67 28.91
CA TRP A 322 8.26 4.43 29.75
C TRP A 322 8.44 5.95 29.61
N LYS A 323 9.67 6.43 29.43
CA LYS A 323 9.98 7.86 29.24
C LYS A 323 9.38 8.40 27.95
N GLN A 324 9.40 7.60 26.88
CA GLN A 324 8.78 7.97 25.61
C GLN A 324 7.26 8.10 25.77
N LEU A 325 6.61 7.14 26.43
CA LEU A 325 5.17 7.20 26.65
C LEU A 325 4.75 8.35 27.59
N GLU A 326 5.49 8.60 28.68
CA GLU A 326 5.24 9.77 29.53
C GLU A 326 5.47 11.07 28.75
N GLY A 327 6.56 11.15 27.99
CA GLY A 327 6.87 12.31 27.16
C GLY A 327 5.75 12.61 26.15
N LEU A 328 5.21 11.58 25.50
CA LEU A 328 4.06 11.70 24.61
C LEU A 328 2.80 12.19 25.34
N ALA A 329 2.54 11.70 26.55
CA ALA A 329 1.42 12.18 27.37
C ALA A 329 1.55 13.69 27.70
N LEU A 330 2.74 14.13 28.09
CA LEU A 330 3.00 15.54 28.37
C LEU A 330 2.90 16.40 27.11
N LEU A 331 3.43 15.91 25.99
CA LEU A 331 3.35 16.55 24.68
C LEU A 331 1.90 16.70 24.23
N ALA A 332 1.10 15.63 24.32
CA ALA A 332 -0.30 15.64 23.94
C ALA A 332 -1.11 16.68 24.72
N LYS A 333 -0.85 16.85 26.03
CA LYS A 333 -1.49 17.92 26.83
C LYS A 333 -0.99 19.32 26.48
N ARG A 334 0.28 19.44 26.07
CA ARG A 334 0.91 20.74 25.83
C ARG A 334 0.53 21.32 24.48
N TRP A 335 0.48 20.48 23.46
CA TRP A 335 0.32 20.91 22.06
C TRP A 335 -0.98 20.42 21.42
N GLY A 336 -1.76 19.59 22.10
CA GLY A 336 -3.11 19.20 21.70
C GLY A 336 -4.06 19.25 22.90
N ASP A 337 -5.10 18.42 22.89
CA ASP A 337 -6.09 18.33 23.98
C ASP A 337 -5.81 17.18 24.98
N GLY A 338 -4.69 16.49 24.81
CA GLY A 338 -4.33 15.32 25.60
C GLY A 338 -4.87 13.99 25.07
N GLN A 339 -5.44 13.91 23.87
CA GLN A 339 -5.85 12.64 23.26
C GLN A 339 -4.70 11.96 22.50
N LEU A 340 -4.59 10.63 22.68
CA LEU A 340 -3.65 9.75 22.01
C LEU A 340 -4.41 8.62 21.30
N ARG A 341 -3.86 8.13 20.19
CA ARG A 341 -4.40 7.02 19.40
C ARG A 341 -3.36 5.93 19.20
N THR A 342 -3.60 4.70 19.65
CA THR A 342 -2.78 3.53 19.29
C THR A 342 -3.29 2.91 18.01
N THR A 343 -2.38 2.41 17.18
CA THR A 343 -2.74 1.83 15.88
C THR A 343 -2.71 0.31 15.87
N HIS A 344 -3.43 -0.30 14.93
CA HIS A 344 -3.39 -1.74 14.68
C HIS A 344 -2.10 -2.19 13.96
N GLU A 345 -1.21 -1.24 13.62
CA GLU A 345 0.12 -1.46 13.06
C GLU A 345 1.25 -1.19 14.08
N GLN A 346 0.91 -1.20 15.37
CA GLN A 346 1.85 -0.98 16.47
C GLN A 346 2.42 0.45 16.57
N GLY A 347 1.78 1.45 15.95
CA GLY A 347 2.12 2.87 16.07
C GLY A 347 1.32 3.60 17.16
N ILE A 348 1.62 4.88 17.35
CA ILE A 348 0.87 5.79 18.21
C ILE A 348 0.76 7.17 17.56
N ALA A 349 -0.32 7.90 17.82
CA ALA A 349 -0.54 9.26 17.33
C ALA A 349 -1.03 10.18 18.43
N VAL A 350 -0.76 11.48 18.27
CA VAL A 350 -1.28 12.57 19.10
C VAL A 350 -2.35 13.31 18.31
N ALA A 351 -3.56 13.41 18.85
CA ALA A 351 -4.67 14.07 18.16
C ALA A 351 -4.78 15.56 18.55
N ASN A 352 -5.59 16.28 17.78
CA ASN A 352 -6.15 17.59 18.10
C ASN A 352 -5.07 18.66 18.32
N ILE A 353 -4.02 18.63 17.50
CA ILE A 353 -2.92 19.61 17.51
C ILE A 353 -3.32 20.81 16.64
N PRO A 354 -3.44 22.02 17.20
CA PRO A 354 -3.69 23.23 16.41
C PRO A 354 -2.58 23.49 15.39
N THR A 355 -2.95 24.02 14.23
CA THR A 355 -2.04 24.28 13.09
C THR A 355 -0.76 25.01 13.51
N GLY A 356 -0.85 26.01 14.40
CA GLY A 356 0.30 26.79 14.86
C GLY A 356 1.31 26.03 15.75
N PHE A 357 0.98 24.82 16.20
CA PHE A 357 1.84 24.03 17.09
C PHE A 357 2.46 22.79 16.44
N ARG A 358 2.24 22.55 15.14
CA ARG A 358 2.76 21.36 14.44
C ARG A 358 4.28 21.20 14.58
N ASP A 359 5.04 22.23 14.27
CA ASP A 359 6.51 22.16 14.31
C ASP A 359 7.04 21.97 15.73
N ALA A 360 6.41 22.63 16.71
CA ALA A 360 6.77 22.50 18.12
C ALA A 360 6.46 21.09 18.65
N ALA A 361 5.32 20.51 18.25
CA ALA A 361 4.95 19.14 18.58
C ALA A 361 5.88 18.12 17.93
N ALA A 362 6.20 18.26 16.64
CA ALA A 362 7.16 17.41 15.95
C ALA A 362 8.55 17.46 16.59
N THR A 363 9.03 18.66 16.93
CA THR A 363 10.32 18.85 17.62
C THR A 363 10.34 18.17 18.98
N ALA A 364 9.25 18.29 19.75
CA ALA A 364 9.12 17.64 21.05
C ALA A 364 9.06 16.10 20.91
N ALA A 365 8.40 15.57 19.89
CA ALA A 365 8.37 14.13 19.62
C ALA A 365 9.76 13.62 19.21
N ALA A 366 10.47 14.36 18.35
CA ALA A 366 11.81 14.02 17.90
C ALA A 366 12.81 13.97 19.07
N ALA A 367 12.67 14.85 20.06
CA ALA A 367 13.47 14.80 21.29
C ALA A 367 13.25 13.52 22.12
N LEU A 368 12.12 12.81 21.92
CA LEU A 368 11.86 11.50 22.51
C LEU A 368 12.35 10.34 21.61
N GLY A 369 12.95 10.64 20.46
CA GLY A 369 13.34 9.65 19.45
C GLY A 369 12.15 9.08 18.68
N LEU A 370 11.04 9.82 18.61
CA LEU A 370 9.84 9.45 17.86
C LEU A 370 9.63 10.47 16.73
N SER A 371 9.29 9.99 15.54
CA SER A 371 9.29 10.85 14.35
C SER A 371 7.99 10.72 13.56
N VAL A 372 7.53 11.84 13.02
CA VAL A 372 6.48 11.90 11.97
C VAL A 372 7.02 11.49 10.60
N GLN A 373 8.35 11.39 10.46
CA GLN A 373 9.03 10.83 9.29
C GLN A 373 9.56 9.46 9.66
N ALA A 374 8.94 8.40 9.13
CA ALA A 374 9.47 7.05 9.14
C ALA A 374 10.23 6.78 7.84
N ASP A 375 11.29 5.96 7.92
CA ASP A 375 11.80 5.35 6.70
C ASP A 375 10.93 4.17 6.25
N THR A 376 11.22 3.61 5.07
CA THR A 376 10.38 2.54 4.51
C THR A 376 10.35 1.27 5.36
N PHE A 377 11.34 1.03 6.22
CA PHE A 377 11.36 -0.16 7.09
C PHE A 377 10.55 0.08 8.35
N ASP A 378 10.72 1.23 9.00
CA ASP A 378 9.95 1.54 10.22
C ASP A 378 8.45 1.68 9.90
N HIS A 379 8.09 2.05 8.67
CA HIS A 379 6.71 2.09 8.18
C HIS A 379 6.13 0.69 7.89
N ASN A 380 6.90 -0.19 7.25
CA ASN A 380 6.35 -1.41 6.64
C ASN A 380 6.69 -2.70 7.39
N THR A 381 7.17 -2.61 8.64
CA THR A 381 7.56 -3.79 9.42
C THR A 381 6.79 -3.93 10.73
N VAL A 382 6.31 -5.15 10.98
CA VAL A 382 5.56 -5.50 12.20
C VAL A 382 6.19 -6.74 12.80
N ALA A 383 6.39 -6.74 14.12
CA ALA A 383 6.94 -7.89 14.82
C ALA A 383 6.16 -8.19 16.10
N CYS A 384 5.89 -9.48 16.34
CA CYS A 384 5.27 -9.89 17.59
C CYS A 384 6.28 -9.81 18.75
N THR A 385 5.86 -10.17 19.96
CA THR A 385 6.74 -10.14 21.14
C THR A 385 7.91 -11.14 21.08
N GLY A 386 7.81 -12.19 20.27
CA GLY A 386 8.84 -13.22 20.17
C GLY A 386 9.06 -14.03 21.45
N ASN A 387 10.02 -14.95 21.40
CA ASN A 387 10.40 -15.77 22.56
C ASN A 387 11.08 -14.98 23.68
N GLN A 388 11.38 -13.68 23.47
CA GLN A 388 11.84 -12.76 24.52
C GLN A 388 10.88 -12.73 25.72
N PHE A 389 9.55 -12.67 25.47
CA PHE A 389 8.56 -12.68 26.55
C PHE A 389 7.37 -13.65 26.30
N CYS A 390 7.24 -14.26 25.12
CA CYS A 390 6.11 -15.13 24.80
C CYS A 390 6.39 -16.62 25.08
N ASN A 391 5.55 -17.27 25.89
CA ASN A 391 5.69 -18.69 26.24
C ASN A 391 5.60 -19.69 25.07
N ILE A 392 4.89 -19.32 24.01
CA ILE A 392 4.62 -20.21 22.87
C ILE A 392 5.52 -19.92 21.67
N ALA A 393 6.25 -18.80 21.69
CA ALA A 393 7.18 -18.48 20.62
C ALA A 393 8.36 -19.45 20.64
N VAL A 394 8.76 -19.92 19.46
CA VAL A 394 9.93 -20.77 19.27
C VAL A 394 11.15 -19.99 18.82
N THR A 395 10.94 -18.78 18.29
CA THR A 395 11.99 -17.87 17.80
C THR A 395 11.81 -16.46 18.40
N GLU A 396 12.90 -15.73 18.61
CA GLU A 396 12.86 -14.30 18.93
C GLU A 396 12.30 -13.53 17.72
N THR A 397 11.74 -12.32 17.88
CA THR A 397 11.25 -11.56 16.72
C THR A 397 11.63 -10.09 16.71
N LYS A 398 11.55 -9.35 17.83
CA LYS A 398 11.78 -7.90 17.76
C LYS A 398 13.27 -7.59 17.52
N GLY A 399 14.16 -8.32 18.19
CA GLY A 399 15.60 -8.24 17.96
C GLY A 399 16.00 -8.73 16.58
N HIS A 400 15.47 -9.88 16.15
CA HIS A 400 15.75 -10.41 14.80
C HIS A 400 15.25 -9.50 13.68
N MET A 401 14.04 -8.93 13.80
CA MET A 401 13.53 -7.97 12.84
C MET A 401 14.38 -6.70 12.80
N PHE A 402 14.78 -6.18 13.96
CA PHE A 402 15.68 -5.02 14.02
C PHE A 402 17.03 -5.30 13.30
N GLN A 403 17.64 -6.46 13.53
CA GLN A 403 18.87 -6.87 12.85
C GLN A 403 18.68 -7.05 11.34
N LEU A 404 17.56 -7.64 10.91
CA LEU A 404 17.21 -7.78 9.50
C LEU A 404 17.10 -6.40 8.84
N ILE A 405 16.34 -5.49 9.44
CA ILE A 405 16.18 -4.11 8.95
C ILE A 405 17.55 -3.42 8.82
N GLN A 406 18.41 -3.51 9.84
CA GLN A 406 19.75 -2.91 9.78
C GLN A 406 20.59 -3.45 8.63
N LYS A 407 20.58 -4.77 8.41
CA LYS A 407 21.31 -5.41 7.31
C LYS A 407 20.76 -5.00 5.94
N LEU A 408 19.44 -4.98 5.76
CA LEU A 408 18.81 -4.55 4.50
C LEU A 408 19.04 -3.06 4.22
N ARG A 409 19.00 -2.20 5.25
CA ARG A 409 19.37 -0.77 5.14
C ARG A 409 20.82 -0.59 4.68
N GLN A 410 21.76 -1.35 5.23
CA GLN A 410 23.18 -1.30 4.82
C GLN A 410 23.40 -1.69 3.36
N ARG A 411 22.52 -2.54 2.80
CA ARG A 411 22.52 -2.94 1.39
C ARG A 411 21.78 -1.94 0.48
N ALA A 412 21.33 -0.81 1.03
CA ALA A 412 20.55 0.20 0.34
C ALA A 412 19.24 -0.33 -0.29
N LEU A 413 18.68 -1.42 0.26
CA LEU A 413 17.37 -1.91 -0.14
C LEU A 413 16.28 -0.96 0.37
N THR A 414 15.24 -0.76 -0.44
CA THR A 414 14.06 0.02 -0.06
C THR A 414 12.81 -0.81 -0.31
N LEU A 415 11.79 -0.67 0.55
CA LEU A 415 10.62 -1.53 0.50
C LEU A 415 9.52 -1.02 -0.44
N HIS A 416 9.48 0.27 -0.80
CA HIS A 416 8.45 0.84 -1.70
C HIS A 416 7.02 0.31 -1.42
N GLY A 417 6.61 0.23 -0.14
CA GLY A 417 5.30 -0.27 0.28
C GLY A 417 5.23 -1.78 0.60
N ILE A 418 6.26 -2.57 0.30
CA ILE A 418 6.34 -4.00 0.62
C ILE A 418 6.39 -4.21 2.14
N ARG A 419 5.44 -4.97 2.68
CA ARG A 419 5.32 -5.23 4.11
C ARG A 419 6.00 -6.51 4.56
N ILE A 420 6.74 -6.43 5.67
CA ILE A 420 7.41 -7.59 6.27
C ILE A 420 6.88 -7.81 7.69
N HIS A 421 6.19 -8.92 7.91
CA HIS A 421 5.59 -9.24 9.21
C HIS A 421 6.23 -10.48 9.83
N MET A 422 6.75 -10.35 11.05
CA MET A 422 7.49 -11.41 11.74
C MET A 422 6.80 -11.90 13.01
N SER A 423 6.43 -13.19 13.01
CA SER A 423 5.82 -13.87 14.15
C SER A 423 6.71 -15.03 14.64
N GLY A 424 6.94 -15.14 15.95
CA GLY A 424 7.82 -16.15 16.52
C GLY A 424 7.22 -17.56 16.61
N CYS A 425 5.97 -17.76 16.15
CA CYS A 425 5.30 -19.05 16.08
C CYS A 425 4.10 -19.00 15.10
N PRO A 426 3.47 -20.15 14.81
CA PRO A 426 2.29 -20.23 13.94
C PRO A 426 1.02 -19.50 14.43
N SER A 427 1.02 -18.89 15.62
CA SER A 427 -0.16 -18.14 16.10
C SER A 427 -0.42 -16.83 15.33
N SER A 428 0.57 -16.36 14.56
CA SER A 428 0.47 -15.18 13.69
C SER A 428 0.01 -13.91 14.41
N CYS A 429 0.59 -13.62 15.58
CA CYS A 429 0.25 -12.39 16.32
C CYS A 429 0.62 -11.10 15.54
N ALA A 430 1.64 -11.17 14.68
CA ALA A 430 2.01 -10.08 13.77
C ALA A 430 1.39 -10.21 12.37
N GLN A 431 0.45 -11.16 12.15
CA GLN A 431 -0.30 -11.27 10.89
C GLN A 431 0.59 -11.55 9.69
N HIS A 432 1.47 -12.55 9.82
CA HIS A 432 2.43 -12.89 8.77
C HIS A 432 1.78 -13.52 7.54
N PHE A 433 0.55 -14.03 7.63
CA PHE A 433 -0.14 -14.60 6.46
C PHE A 433 -0.79 -13.52 5.58
N THR A 434 -0.99 -12.30 6.05
CA THR A 434 -1.59 -11.21 5.26
C THR A 434 -0.60 -10.07 5.05
N ALA A 435 0.68 -10.41 4.94
CA ALA A 435 1.75 -9.48 4.62
C ALA A 435 2.41 -9.94 3.32
N ASP A 436 2.97 -8.97 2.58
CA ASP A 436 3.69 -9.26 1.34
C ASP A 436 4.78 -10.31 1.59
N ILE A 437 5.51 -10.14 2.69
CA ILE A 437 6.52 -11.07 3.20
C ILE A 437 6.18 -11.47 4.63
N GLY A 438 5.74 -12.72 4.78
CA GLY A 438 5.42 -13.34 6.06
C GLY A 438 6.56 -14.18 6.62
N LEU A 439 6.96 -13.95 7.87
CA LEU A 439 7.99 -14.74 8.56
C LEU A 439 7.40 -15.45 9.78
N LYS A 440 7.37 -16.79 9.74
CA LYS A 440 6.86 -17.66 10.82
C LYS A 440 7.99 -18.41 11.51
N GLY A 441 8.23 -18.12 12.78
CA GLY A 441 9.31 -18.71 13.58
C GLY A 441 9.20 -20.23 13.70
N VAL A 442 10.33 -20.90 13.47
CA VAL A 442 10.54 -22.36 13.57
C VAL A 442 11.91 -22.67 14.18
N ARG A 443 12.11 -23.94 14.58
CA ARG A 443 13.44 -24.46 14.93
C ARG A 443 14.02 -25.19 13.73
N VAL A 444 15.22 -24.81 13.32
CA VAL A 444 15.92 -25.38 12.14
C VAL A 444 16.99 -26.34 12.64
N ARG A 445 16.99 -27.57 12.14
CA ARG A 445 18.01 -28.58 12.48
C ARG A 445 19.26 -28.36 11.62
N ARG A 446 20.43 -28.38 12.25
CA ARG A 446 21.76 -28.34 11.60
C ARG A 446 22.58 -29.54 12.06
N LEU A 447 23.75 -29.74 11.43
CA LEU A 447 24.72 -30.79 11.83
C LEU A 447 25.12 -30.67 13.30
N LEU A 448 25.26 -29.43 13.80
CA LEU A 448 25.52 -29.12 15.20
C LEU A 448 24.30 -28.43 15.83
N GLY A 449 23.36 -29.22 16.34
CA GLY A 449 22.22 -28.75 17.13
C GLY A 449 21.06 -28.12 16.34
N THR A 450 20.19 -27.43 17.06
CA THR A 450 19.05 -26.68 16.51
C THR A 450 19.27 -25.19 16.62
N ARG A 451 18.99 -24.45 15.55
CA ARG A 451 19.02 -22.99 15.51
C ARG A 451 17.62 -22.41 15.39
N GLU A 452 17.51 -21.12 15.65
CA GLU A 452 16.33 -20.35 15.29
C GLU A 452 16.25 -20.15 13.78
N GLY A 453 15.03 -20.06 13.28
CA GLY A 453 14.79 -19.76 11.88
C GLY A 453 13.33 -19.43 11.62
N PHE A 454 13.00 -19.29 10.34
CA PHE A 454 11.70 -18.87 9.87
C PHE A 454 11.28 -19.65 8.63
N ASP A 455 10.01 -20.03 8.57
CA ASP A 455 9.32 -20.31 7.32
C ASP A 455 8.92 -18.96 6.69
N VAL A 456 9.17 -18.82 5.39
CA VAL A 456 8.91 -17.62 4.60
C VAL A 456 7.69 -17.85 3.72
N PHE A 457 6.76 -16.91 3.78
CA PHE A 457 5.52 -16.87 3.01
C PHE A 457 5.51 -15.60 2.17
N LEU A 458 5.01 -15.67 0.93
CA LEU A 458 4.95 -14.53 0.00
C LEU A 458 3.56 -14.41 -0.62
N GLY A 459 3.19 -13.21 -1.09
CA GLY A 459 1.97 -13.02 -1.87
C GLY A 459 0.68 -12.89 -1.04
N GLY A 460 0.79 -12.45 0.22
CA GLY A 460 -0.36 -12.11 1.06
C GLY A 460 -0.48 -10.61 1.27
N GLY A 461 -1.66 -10.11 1.60
CA GLY A 461 -1.93 -8.67 1.60
C GLY A 461 -2.98 -8.31 0.56
N ILE A 462 -2.83 -7.16 -0.09
CA ILE A 462 -3.80 -6.60 -1.04
C ILE A 462 -3.30 -6.78 -2.48
N ALA A 463 -4.09 -7.45 -3.31
CA ALA A 463 -3.88 -7.56 -4.76
C ALA A 463 -5.23 -7.60 -5.49
N GLY A 464 -5.94 -6.45 -5.50
CA GLY A 464 -7.34 -6.34 -5.92
C GLY A 464 -8.33 -6.91 -4.90
N GLN A 465 -7.92 -7.95 -4.17
CA GLN A 465 -8.62 -8.55 -3.03
C GLN A 465 -7.63 -8.83 -1.89
N VAL A 466 -8.14 -9.18 -0.71
CA VAL A 466 -7.28 -9.63 0.39
C VAL A 466 -6.88 -11.10 0.17
N HIS A 467 -5.59 -11.38 0.29
CA HIS A 467 -5.06 -12.73 0.10
C HIS A 467 -4.19 -13.20 1.27
N MET A 468 -4.27 -14.51 1.53
CA MET A 468 -3.31 -15.22 2.37
C MET A 468 -2.05 -15.57 1.57
N ALA A 469 -0.89 -15.34 2.19
CA ALA A 469 0.43 -15.63 1.65
C ALA A 469 0.64 -17.13 1.46
N LEU A 470 1.32 -17.49 0.38
CA LEU A 470 1.67 -18.86 0.02
C LEU A 470 3.05 -19.23 0.59
N PRO A 471 3.28 -20.50 0.98
CA PRO A 471 4.59 -20.94 1.46
C PRO A 471 5.62 -20.82 0.32
N PHE A 472 6.74 -20.13 0.59
CA PHE A 472 7.83 -19.99 -0.37
C PHE A 472 9.04 -20.85 0.01
N ARG A 473 9.53 -20.72 1.25
CA ARG A 473 10.70 -21.49 1.73
C ARG A 473 10.57 -21.79 3.21
N LEU A 474 10.70 -23.07 3.57
CA LEU A 474 10.58 -23.53 4.95
C LEU A 474 11.95 -23.71 5.61
N GLY A 475 12.04 -23.47 6.91
CA GLY A 475 13.23 -23.75 7.71
C GLY A 475 14.46 -22.91 7.36
N VAL A 476 14.28 -21.62 7.04
CA VAL A 476 15.37 -20.68 6.74
C VAL A 476 16.05 -20.25 8.03
N ASP A 477 17.36 -20.43 8.12
CA ASP A 477 18.14 -19.96 9.29
C ASP A 477 18.13 -18.43 9.35
N VAL A 478 18.09 -17.87 10.55
CA VAL A 478 18.05 -16.41 10.75
C VAL A 478 19.20 -15.71 10.03
N ASP A 479 20.39 -16.32 10.00
CA ASP A 479 21.56 -15.75 9.35
C ASP A 479 21.41 -15.63 7.82
N GLN A 480 20.54 -16.47 7.22
CA GLN A 480 20.28 -16.50 5.78
C GLN A 480 19.16 -15.55 5.34
N LEU A 481 18.32 -15.08 6.28
CA LEU A 481 17.18 -14.24 5.96
C LEU A 481 17.52 -12.96 5.18
N PRO A 482 18.57 -12.18 5.52
CA PRO A 482 18.87 -10.94 4.79
C PRO A 482 19.10 -11.17 3.29
N ASN A 483 19.84 -12.23 2.94
CA ASN A 483 20.10 -12.58 1.54
C ASN A 483 18.81 -13.01 0.85
N LEU A 484 18.04 -13.89 1.48
CA LEU A 484 16.79 -14.39 0.90
C LEU A 484 15.77 -13.27 0.66
N ILE A 485 15.61 -12.37 1.62
CA ILE A 485 14.65 -11.26 1.51
C ILE A 485 15.09 -10.26 0.43
N GLU A 486 16.38 -9.96 0.35
CA GLU A 486 16.93 -9.14 -0.74
C GLU A 486 16.73 -9.79 -2.11
N GLU A 487 17.00 -11.10 -2.25
CA GLU A 487 16.76 -11.85 -3.48
C GLU A 487 15.28 -11.76 -3.90
N VAL A 488 14.36 -12.00 -2.96
CA VAL A 488 12.91 -11.95 -3.18
C VAL A 488 12.44 -10.56 -3.62
N ILE A 489 12.95 -9.51 -2.98
CA ILE A 489 12.55 -8.13 -3.30
C ILE A 489 13.14 -7.69 -4.64
N ASN A 490 14.41 -8.00 -4.90
CA ASN A 490 15.06 -7.65 -6.16
C ASN A 490 14.42 -8.39 -7.34
N ASP A 491 14.06 -9.66 -7.16
CA ASP A 491 13.38 -10.43 -8.19
C ASP A 491 12.03 -9.81 -8.58
N TYR A 492 11.25 -9.30 -7.61
CA TYR A 492 10.08 -8.48 -7.89
C TYR A 492 10.44 -7.22 -8.67
N TYR A 493 11.38 -6.40 -8.19
CA TYR A 493 11.74 -5.15 -8.85
C TYR A 493 12.27 -5.33 -10.27
N LEU A 494 12.91 -6.46 -10.57
CA LEU A 494 13.45 -6.76 -11.89
C LEU A 494 12.39 -7.27 -12.88
N HIS A 495 11.34 -7.93 -12.42
CA HIS A 495 10.46 -8.72 -13.30
C HIS A 495 8.97 -8.41 -13.19
N HIS A 496 8.52 -7.59 -12.23
CA HIS A 496 7.12 -7.21 -12.13
C HIS A 496 6.63 -6.41 -13.35
N GLN A 497 5.34 -6.54 -13.64
CA GLN A 497 4.67 -5.73 -14.66
C GLN A 497 4.29 -4.36 -14.08
N ALA A 498 4.09 -3.36 -14.94
CA ALA A 498 3.64 -2.04 -14.49
C ALA A 498 2.28 -2.15 -13.76
N GLY A 499 2.15 -1.49 -12.62
CA GLY A 499 0.94 -1.54 -11.79
C GLY A 499 0.74 -2.84 -10.98
N GLN A 500 1.55 -3.88 -11.22
CA GLN A 500 1.47 -5.13 -10.49
C GLN A 500 2.02 -4.97 -9.07
N THR A 501 1.21 -5.29 -8.04
CA THR A 501 1.68 -5.25 -6.65
C THR A 501 2.64 -6.40 -6.34
N PHE A 502 3.47 -6.25 -5.30
CA PHE A 502 4.35 -7.33 -4.83
C PHE A 502 3.57 -8.61 -4.52
N SER A 503 2.42 -8.44 -3.85
CA SER A 503 1.50 -9.51 -3.54
C SER A 503 1.01 -10.25 -4.79
N ALA A 504 0.56 -9.51 -5.82
CA ALA A 504 0.10 -10.08 -7.08
C ALA A 504 1.21 -10.86 -7.79
N TYR A 505 2.39 -10.26 -7.92
CA TYR A 505 3.55 -10.85 -8.60
C TYR A 505 3.95 -12.20 -8.01
N TRP A 506 4.18 -12.25 -6.69
CA TRP A 506 4.63 -13.49 -6.04
C TRP A 506 3.53 -14.55 -6.01
N ARG A 507 2.26 -14.15 -5.93
CA ARG A 507 1.14 -15.09 -5.99
C ARG A 507 1.04 -15.76 -7.36
N GLU A 508 1.12 -14.99 -8.44
CA GLU A 508 1.14 -15.50 -9.81
C GLU A 508 2.33 -16.43 -10.04
N LYS A 509 3.53 -16.00 -9.61
CA LYS A 509 4.77 -16.78 -9.76
C LYS A 509 4.77 -18.09 -8.98
N LEU A 510 4.25 -18.09 -7.75
CA LEU A 510 4.19 -19.32 -6.95
C LEU A 510 3.12 -20.28 -7.48
N ARG A 511 1.96 -19.78 -7.91
CA ARG A 511 0.90 -20.62 -8.48
C ARG A 511 1.29 -21.21 -9.83
N SER A 512 1.95 -20.46 -10.70
CA SER A 512 2.49 -20.99 -11.96
C SER A 512 3.55 -22.07 -11.72
N SER A 513 4.38 -21.90 -10.69
CA SER A 513 5.35 -22.92 -10.27
C SER A 513 4.71 -24.18 -9.68
N GLU A 514 3.58 -24.03 -8.97
CA GLU A 514 2.76 -25.14 -8.47
C GLU A 514 2.01 -25.83 -9.60
N ALA A 515 1.41 -25.08 -10.54
CA ALA A 515 0.76 -25.61 -11.75
C ALA A 515 1.75 -26.38 -12.64
N SER A 516 3.01 -25.93 -12.74
CA SER A 516 4.08 -26.68 -13.42
C SER A 516 4.53 -27.95 -12.68
N LYS A 517 4.12 -28.12 -11.41
CA LYS A 517 4.35 -29.32 -10.59
C LYS A 517 3.08 -30.15 -10.38
N ALA A 518 1.91 -29.62 -10.77
CA ALA A 518 0.59 -30.19 -10.55
C ALA A 518 -0.05 -30.54 -11.89
N GLU A 519 0.59 -31.44 -12.64
CA GLU A 519 -0.16 -32.41 -13.44
C GLU A 519 -0.54 -33.59 -12.52
N ASP A 520 -1.36 -33.36 -11.47
CA ASP A 520 -2.01 -34.45 -10.72
C ASP A 520 -3.08 -34.00 -9.68
N ASP A 521 -3.83 -32.90 -9.87
CA ASP A 521 -5.01 -32.64 -9.03
C ASP A 521 -6.16 -31.98 -9.82
N ASP A 522 -7.08 -32.82 -10.30
CA ASP A 522 -8.23 -32.48 -11.16
C ASP A 522 -9.43 -31.99 -10.30
N TYR A 523 -9.20 -31.00 -9.44
CA TYR A 523 -10.25 -30.47 -8.58
C TYR A 523 -11.12 -29.42 -9.29
N LYS A 524 -12.35 -29.80 -9.65
CA LYS A 524 -13.38 -28.89 -10.17
C LYS A 524 -14.43 -28.59 -9.09
N PRO A 525 -14.66 -27.32 -8.71
CA PRO A 525 -15.67 -26.97 -7.73
C PRO A 525 -17.10 -27.28 -8.24
N PRO A 526 -18.03 -27.71 -7.36
CA PRO A 526 -19.38 -28.10 -7.78
C PRO A 526 -20.22 -26.91 -8.28
N VAL A 527 -21.22 -27.22 -9.13
CA VAL A 527 -22.16 -26.23 -9.68
C VAL A 527 -23.52 -26.38 -8.99
N TRP A 528 -24.11 -25.25 -8.61
CA TRP A 528 -25.39 -25.14 -7.93
C TRP A 528 -26.38 -24.37 -8.78
N LEU A 529 -27.60 -24.87 -8.93
CA LEU A 529 -28.67 -24.24 -9.70
C LEU A 529 -29.72 -23.66 -8.77
N CYS A 530 -29.99 -22.36 -8.86
CA CYS A 530 -31.11 -21.74 -8.17
C CYS A 530 -32.43 -22.22 -8.80
N GLU A 531 -33.19 -23.05 -8.09
CA GLU A 531 -34.46 -23.61 -8.56
C GLU A 531 -35.56 -22.55 -8.74
N ARG A 532 -35.36 -21.34 -8.20
CA ARG A 532 -36.32 -20.23 -8.36
C ARG A 532 -36.16 -19.48 -9.68
N CYS A 533 -34.93 -19.30 -10.16
CA CYS A 533 -34.65 -18.41 -11.31
C CYS A 533 -33.70 -19.01 -12.34
N GLY A 534 -33.18 -20.22 -12.11
CA GLY A 534 -32.25 -20.91 -13.01
C GLY A 534 -30.80 -20.41 -12.93
N HIS A 535 -30.46 -19.45 -12.06
CA HIS A 535 -29.10 -18.94 -11.94
C HIS A 535 -28.13 -20.03 -11.43
N GLN A 536 -27.04 -20.25 -12.15
CA GLN A 536 -25.99 -21.21 -11.78
C GLN A 536 -24.87 -20.52 -11.01
N HIS A 537 -24.39 -21.18 -9.94
CA HIS A 537 -23.27 -20.73 -9.13
C HIS A 537 -22.23 -21.84 -9.02
N THR A 538 -20.98 -21.53 -9.32
CA THR A 538 -19.85 -22.46 -9.19
C THR A 538 -19.09 -22.16 -7.90
N GLY A 539 -18.99 -23.14 -7.00
CA GLY A 539 -18.35 -22.98 -5.70
C GLY A 539 -18.61 -24.17 -4.77
N GLU A 540 -17.83 -24.31 -3.71
CA GLU A 540 -17.98 -25.39 -2.70
C GLU A 540 -19.41 -25.51 -2.15
N ASP A 541 -20.08 -24.36 -2.02
CA ASP A 541 -21.40 -24.19 -1.46
C ASP A 541 -22.24 -23.25 -2.35
N PRO A 542 -23.58 -23.37 -2.39
CA PRO A 542 -24.43 -22.38 -3.05
C PRO A 542 -24.43 -21.08 -2.24
N PRO A 543 -24.61 -19.93 -2.90
CA PRO A 543 -24.62 -18.64 -2.23
C PRO A 543 -25.83 -18.56 -1.30
N VAL A 544 -25.70 -17.82 -0.20
CA VAL A 544 -26.77 -17.75 0.81
C VAL A 544 -28.05 -17.15 0.24
N PHE A 545 -27.90 -16.20 -0.67
CA PHE A 545 -28.95 -15.69 -1.52
C PHE A 545 -28.53 -15.83 -2.97
N CYS A 546 -29.49 -16.18 -3.83
CA CYS A 546 -29.25 -16.14 -5.25
C CYS A 546 -28.92 -14.71 -5.68
N PRO A 547 -27.77 -14.46 -6.33
CA PRO A 547 -27.39 -13.11 -6.74
C PRO A 547 -28.34 -12.53 -7.81
N SER A 548 -29.08 -13.39 -8.51
CA SER A 548 -30.09 -12.97 -9.48
C SER A 548 -31.45 -12.61 -8.85
N CYS A 549 -31.94 -13.39 -7.87
CA CYS A 549 -33.33 -13.25 -7.39
C CYS A 549 -33.50 -13.20 -5.86
N ALA A 550 -32.39 -13.12 -5.12
CA ALA A 550 -32.31 -13.16 -3.66
C ALA A 550 -33.01 -14.38 -3.03
N ALA A 551 -33.21 -15.47 -3.77
CA ALA A 551 -33.72 -16.72 -3.22
C ALA A 551 -32.73 -17.29 -2.19
N ILE A 552 -33.24 -17.64 -1.02
CA ILE A 552 -32.43 -18.25 0.04
C ILE A 552 -31.83 -19.60 -0.38
N ARG A 553 -30.67 -19.92 0.20
CA ARG A 553 -29.81 -21.07 -0.10
C ARG A 553 -30.54 -22.41 -0.29
N ARG A 554 -31.63 -22.66 0.44
CA ARG A 554 -32.40 -23.91 0.34
C ARG A 554 -33.04 -24.14 -1.04
N ASN A 555 -33.16 -23.08 -1.85
CA ASN A 555 -33.68 -23.15 -3.21
C ASN A 555 -32.56 -23.37 -4.24
N PHE A 556 -31.41 -23.90 -3.83
CA PHE A 556 -30.33 -24.31 -4.72
C PHE A 556 -30.23 -25.83 -4.75
N ALA A 557 -30.32 -26.39 -5.95
CA ALA A 557 -30.03 -27.79 -6.20
C ALA A 557 -28.57 -27.94 -6.61
N ARG A 558 -27.84 -28.89 -6.02
CA ARG A 558 -26.52 -29.27 -6.52
C ARG A 558 -26.71 -30.03 -7.83
N LEU A 559 -25.99 -29.64 -8.86
CA LEU A 559 -25.92 -30.43 -10.08
C LEU A 559 -24.91 -31.56 -9.83
N GLU A 560 -25.40 -32.79 -9.71
CA GLU A 560 -24.53 -33.98 -9.65
C GLU A 560 -23.97 -34.28 -11.04
N GLU A 561 -22.68 -34.62 -11.11
CA GLU A 561 -22.07 -35.12 -12.33
C GLU A 561 -22.69 -36.47 -12.71
N GLY A 562 -23.35 -36.55 -13.87
CA GLY A 562 -23.64 -37.84 -14.51
C GLY A 562 -25.09 -38.20 -14.84
N VAL A 563 -26.04 -37.25 -14.94
CA VAL A 563 -27.33 -37.54 -15.61
C VAL A 563 -27.58 -36.51 -16.72
N ILE A 564 -27.16 -36.87 -17.93
CA ILE A 564 -27.54 -36.19 -19.18
C ILE A 564 -28.75 -36.94 -19.74
N PRO A 565 -29.96 -36.36 -19.77
CA PRO A 565 -31.00 -36.84 -20.66
C PRO A 565 -30.52 -36.58 -22.09
N THR A 566 -30.37 -37.64 -22.89
CA THR A 566 -30.02 -37.55 -24.31
C THR A 566 -31.04 -36.69 -25.05
N GLN A 567 -30.66 -35.44 -25.28
CA GLN A 567 -31.18 -34.59 -26.35
C GLN A 567 -30.07 -34.45 -27.39
N PRO A 568 -30.45 -34.27 -28.68
CA PRO A 568 -29.53 -34.40 -29.79
C PRO A 568 -28.39 -33.39 -29.64
N GLU A 569 -27.20 -33.77 -30.08
CA GLU A 569 -26.05 -32.88 -30.20
C GLU A 569 -26.53 -31.51 -30.72
N PRO A 570 -26.23 -30.39 -30.04
CA PRO A 570 -26.27 -29.14 -30.73
C PRO A 570 -25.22 -29.28 -31.81
N GLU A 571 -25.67 -29.44 -33.05
CA GLU A 571 -24.88 -29.10 -34.22
C GLU A 571 -24.14 -27.81 -33.84
N THR A 572 -22.81 -27.89 -33.76
CA THR A 572 -21.99 -26.69 -33.83
C THR A 572 -22.57 -25.88 -34.96
N PRO A 573 -23.15 -24.68 -34.72
CA PRO A 573 -23.62 -23.89 -35.84
C PRO A 573 -22.44 -23.78 -36.77
N ASP A 574 -22.61 -24.14 -38.04
CA ASP A 574 -21.65 -23.90 -39.10
C ASP A 574 -21.22 -22.44 -38.95
N VAL A 575 -20.09 -22.21 -38.30
CA VAL A 575 -19.55 -20.86 -38.15
C VAL A 575 -19.17 -20.49 -39.57
N PRO A 576 -19.83 -19.51 -40.21
CA PRO A 576 -19.62 -19.28 -41.63
C PRO A 576 -18.17 -18.84 -41.83
N THR A 577 -17.33 -19.75 -42.32
CA THR A 577 -15.93 -19.43 -42.60
C THR A 577 -15.87 -18.64 -43.88
N ARG A 578 -15.55 -17.36 -43.76
CA ARG A 578 -15.37 -16.46 -44.90
C ARG A 578 -13.91 -16.43 -45.32
N SER A 579 -13.67 -16.37 -46.62
CA SER A 579 -12.33 -16.27 -47.20
C SER A 579 -11.83 -14.83 -47.35
N ASP A 580 -12.64 -13.83 -46.98
CA ASP A 580 -12.41 -12.39 -47.19
C ASP A 580 -11.97 -11.62 -45.92
N GLY A 581 -11.56 -12.36 -44.89
CA GLY A 581 -11.00 -11.81 -43.65
C GLY A 581 -12.02 -11.34 -42.60
N PHE A 582 -13.31 -11.53 -42.84
CA PHE A 582 -14.37 -11.32 -41.84
C PHE A 582 -14.57 -12.59 -41.00
N VAL A 583 -14.55 -12.44 -39.68
CA VAL A 583 -14.70 -13.52 -38.70
C VAL A 583 -16.04 -13.37 -38.01
N PHE A 584 -16.75 -14.48 -37.83
CA PHE A 584 -18.05 -14.47 -37.14
C PHE A 584 -17.90 -13.96 -35.70
N ALA A 585 -18.76 -13.01 -35.32
CA ALA A 585 -18.74 -12.36 -34.02
C ALA A 585 -19.97 -12.66 -33.17
N ALA A 586 -21.18 -12.56 -33.74
CA ALA A 586 -22.44 -12.84 -33.05
C ALA A 586 -23.59 -13.04 -34.04
N LYS A 587 -24.75 -13.53 -33.57
CA LYS A 587 -26.01 -13.42 -34.33
C LYS A 587 -26.61 -12.02 -34.17
N ASP A 588 -27.27 -11.52 -35.21
CA ASP A 588 -27.85 -10.17 -35.23
C ASP A 588 -28.94 -9.98 -34.17
N ASP A 589 -29.67 -11.05 -33.83
CA ASP A 589 -30.72 -11.06 -32.81
C ASP A 589 -30.19 -11.03 -31.35
N ALA A 590 -28.89 -11.26 -31.15
CA ALA A 590 -28.24 -11.15 -29.84
C ALA A 590 -27.88 -9.70 -29.47
N LEU A 591 -27.86 -8.79 -30.45
CA LEU A 591 -27.49 -7.40 -30.25
C LEU A 591 -28.73 -6.51 -30.05
N SER A 592 -28.85 -5.95 -28.85
CA SER A 592 -29.93 -5.03 -28.45
C SER A 592 -29.86 -3.68 -29.17
N GLU A 593 -31.00 -3.00 -29.31
CA GLU A 593 -31.10 -1.61 -29.79
C GLU A 593 -30.56 -0.59 -28.78
N SER A 594 -30.53 -0.93 -27.49
CA SER A 594 -30.26 0.02 -26.40
C SER A 594 -29.09 -0.38 -25.49
N ALA A 595 -28.32 -1.39 -25.85
CA ALA A 595 -27.16 -1.86 -25.08
C ALA A 595 -26.10 -2.46 -26.01
N GLY A 596 -24.83 -2.37 -25.60
CA GLY A 596 -23.75 -3.02 -26.31
C GLY A 596 -23.73 -4.54 -26.07
N LEU A 597 -23.01 -5.26 -26.92
CA LEU A 597 -22.74 -6.70 -26.76
C LEU A 597 -21.23 -6.94 -26.83
N THR A 598 -20.65 -7.51 -25.78
CA THR A 598 -19.27 -7.99 -25.80
C THR A 598 -19.19 -9.30 -26.58
N VAL A 599 -18.23 -9.40 -27.49
CA VAL A 599 -17.95 -10.59 -28.29
C VAL A 599 -16.46 -10.93 -28.26
N GLU A 600 -16.14 -12.21 -28.15
CA GLU A 600 -14.76 -12.70 -28.18
C GLU A 600 -14.45 -13.29 -29.57
N VAL A 601 -13.44 -12.74 -30.25
CA VAL A 601 -13.04 -13.19 -31.59
C VAL A 601 -11.53 -13.34 -31.63
N GLY A 602 -11.04 -14.58 -31.75
CA GLY A 602 -9.61 -14.86 -31.84
C GLY A 602 -8.82 -14.62 -30.55
N GLY A 603 -9.50 -14.63 -29.39
CA GLY A 603 -8.90 -14.39 -28.07
C GLY A 603 -8.84 -12.91 -27.65
N ASP A 604 -9.35 -12.00 -28.49
CA ASP A 604 -9.52 -10.58 -28.17
C ASP A 604 -11.01 -10.25 -28.01
N GLU A 605 -11.35 -9.32 -27.12
CA GLU A 605 -12.72 -8.86 -26.87
C GLU A 605 -13.05 -7.57 -27.64
N TYR A 606 -14.25 -7.53 -28.22
CA TYR A 606 -14.79 -6.39 -28.95
C TYR A 606 -16.17 -6.01 -28.45
N ALA A 607 -16.56 -4.74 -28.58
CA ALA A 607 -17.89 -4.26 -28.23
C ALA A 607 -18.69 -3.92 -29.50
N LEU A 608 -19.84 -4.57 -29.67
CA LEU A 608 -20.79 -4.32 -30.75
C LEU A 608 -21.90 -3.37 -30.28
N PHE A 609 -22.31 -2.44 -31.14
CA PHE A 609 -23.43 -1.53 -30.91
C PHE A 609 -24.33 -1.44 -32.14
N ARG A 610 -25.62 -1.16 -31.93
CA ARG A 610 -26.57 -0.89 -33.01
C ARG A 610 -26.80 0.61 -33.13
N VAL A 611 -26.31 1.22 -34.21
CA VAL A 611 -26.44 2.66 -34.49
C VAL A 611 -27.35 2.84 -35.71
N GLY A 612 -28.64 3.08 -35.47
CA GLY A 612 -29.67 3.07 -36.53
C GLY A 612 -29.77 1.68 -37.18
N ASP A 613 -29.82 1.63 -38.51
CA ASP A 613 -29.91 0.36 -39.26
C ASP A 613 -28.57 -0.39 -39.39
N LYS A 614 -27.52 0.01 -38.65
CA LYS A 614 -26.17 -0.54 -38.77
C LYS A 614 -25.66 -1.11 -37.45
N VAL A 615 -24.86 -2.16 -37.56
CA VAL A 615 -24.05 -2.69 -36.46
C VAL A 615 -22.64 -2.11 -36.56
N THR A 616 -22.09 -1.59 -35.46
CA THR A 616 -20.74 -1.05 -35.37
C THR A 616 -19.94 -1.83 -34.34
N CYS A 617 -18.61 -1.77 -34.45
CA CYS A 617 -17.71 -2.51 -33.57
C CYS A 617 -16.55 -1.61 -33.16
N ILE A 618 -16.28 -1.55 -31.87
CA ILE A 618 -15.12 -0.86 -31.28
C ILE A 618 -14.37 -1.79 -30.33
N ASP A 619 -13.19 -1.39 -29.85
CA ASP A 619 -12.50 -2.13 -28.78
C ASP A 619 -13.42 -2.27 -27.56
N SER A 620 -13.40 -3.44 -26.92
CA SER A 620 -14.21 -3.67 -25.71
C SER A 620 -13.73 -2.83 -24.53
N ALA A 621 -12.44 -2.51 -24.46
CA ALA A 621 -11.84 -1.88 -23.29
C ALA A 621 -11.71 -0.35 -23.44
N CYS A 622 -12.23 0.38 -22.45
CA CYS A 622 -12.00 1.82 -22.31
C CYS A 622 -10.50 2.09 -22.10
N PRO A 623 -9.88 3.05 -22.82
CA PRO A 623 -8.44 3.27 -22.80
C PRO A 623 -7.93 3.94 -21.51
N HIS A 624 -8.84 4.32 -20.62
CA HIS A 624 -8.50 4.84 -19.29
C HIS A 624 -8.02 3.73 -18.34
N GLU A 625 -8.94 2.86 -17.91
CA GLU A 625 -8.68 1.81 -16.90
C GLU A 625 -9.11 0.41 -17.40
N GLY A 626 -9.56 0.28 -18.65
CA GLY A 626 -9.94 -1.01 -19.25
C GLY A 626 -11.40 -1.43 -19.04
N ALA A 627 -12.27 -0.52 -18.63
CA ALA A 627 -13.70 -0.81 -18.42
C ALA A 627 -14.36 -1.39 -19.68
N PRO A 628 -15.25 -2.40 -19.56
CA PRO A 628 -15.97 -2.95 -20.70
C PRO A 628 -16.99 -1.93 -21.24
N LEU A 629 -16.74 -1.42 -22.44
CA LEU A 629 -17.57 -0.39 -23.06
C LEU A 629 -18.97 -0.89 -23.41
N ALA A 630 -19.15 -2.18 -23.72
CA ALA A 630 -20.48 -2.74 -23.97
C ALA A 630 -21.42 -2.64 -22.75
N ASP A 631 -20.87 -2.60 -21.54
CA ASP A 631 -21.62 -2.44 -20.27
C ASP A 631 -21.93 -0.97 -19.94
N GLY A 632 -21.45 -0.04 -20.77
CA GLY A 632 -21.66 1.40 -20.63
C GLY A 632 -23.08 1.84 -20.96
N GLU A 633 -23.48 3.03 -20.47
CA GLU A 633 -24.76 3.62 -20.85
C GLU A 633 -24.70 4.01 -22.33
N TYR A 634 -25.48 3.33 -23.18
CA TYR A 634 -25.51 3.54 -24.62
C TYR A 634 -26.77 4.29 -25.04
N LYS A 635 -26.59 5.45 -25.66
CA LYS A 635 -27.69 6.29 -26.16
C LYS A 635 -27.27 7.14 -27.35
N ASP A 636 -28.12 7.18 -28.37
CA ASP A 636 -27.96 8.05 -29.56
C ASP A 636 -26.59 7.90 -30.26
N GLY A 637 -26.05 6.68 -30.32
CA GLY A 637 -24.75 6.41 -30.95
C GLY A 637 -23.54 6.72 -30.06
N VAL A 638 -23.75 7.10 -28.81
CA VAL A 638 -22.70 7.39 -27.83
C VAL A 638 -22.77 6.38 -26.69
N VAL A 639 -21.62 5.83 -26.30
CA VAL A 639 -21.47 4.96 -25.14
C VAL A 639 -20.65 5.65 -24.05
N ALA A 640 -21.20 5.72 -22.84
CA ALA A 640 -20.49 6.22 -21.67
C ALA A 640 -19.85 5.06 -20.91
N CYS A 641 -18.53 5.09 -20.74
CA CYS A 641 -17.77 4.13 -19.97
C CYS A 641 -18.38 3.95 -18.56
N PRO A 642 -18.65 2.70 -18.13
CA PRO A 642 -19.41 2.43 -16.91
C PRO A 642 -18.65 2.80 -15.62
N TRP A 643 -17.33 3.01 -15.69
CA TRP A 643 -16.52 3.33 -14.50
C TRP A 643 -16.30 4.83 -14.31
N HIS A 644 -16.15 5.57 -15.40
CA HIS A 644 -15.66 6.96 -15.34
C HIS A 644 -16.45 7.92 -16.22
N ASN A 645 -17.54 7.45 -16.84
CA ASN A 645 -18.44 8.23 -17.68
C ASN A 645 -17.79 8.87 -18.91
N TRP A 646 -16.60 8.40 -19.31
CA TRP A 646 -15.96 8.83 -20.55
C TRP A 646 -16.83 8.42 -21.73
N THR A 647 -17.13 9.35 -22.63
CA THR A 647 -18.08 9.10 -23.71
C THR A 647 -17.36 8.81 -25.02
N PHE A 648 -17.84 7.81 -25.76
CA PHE A 648 -17.28 7.39 -27.04
C PHE A 648 -18.37 7.33 -28.10
N ASP A 649 -18.07 7.81 -29.30
CA ASP A 649 -18.91 7.58 -30.46
C ASP A 649 -18.78 6.10 -30.89
N ALA A 650 -19.88 5.36 -30.83
CA ALA A 650 -19.91 3.92 -31.07
C ALA A 650 -19.65 3.54 -32.53
N CYS A 651 -19.67 4.50 -33.47
CA CYS A 651 -19.35 4.26 -34.89
C CYS A 651 -17.86 4.36 -35.16
N SER A 652 -17.24 5.42 -34.64
CA SER A 652 -15.86 5.81 -34.95
C SER A 652 -14.87 5.32 -33.90
N GLY A 653 -15.34 5.10 -32.67
CA GLY A 653 -14.51 4.90 -31.49
C GLY A 653 -13.93 6.20 -30.93
N CYS A 654 -14.26 7.37 -31.50
CA CYS A 654 -13.74 8.64 -31.03
C CYS A 654 -14.24 8.96 -29.62
N SER A 655 -13.32 9.35 -28.74
CA SER A 655 -13.67 9.84 -27.42
C SER A 655 -14.23 11.26 -27.53
N LEU A 656 -15.43 11.47 -27.01
CA LEU A 656 -16.13 12.76 -27.02
C LEU A 656 -15.78 13.58 -25.79
N ASP A 657 -15.68 12.94 -24.62
CA ASP A 657 -15.28 13.56 -23.36
C ASP A 657 -14.63 12.52 -22.43
N PRO A 658 -13.34 12.66 -22.06
CA PRO A 658 -12.39 13.65 -22.56
C PRO A 658 -11.95 13.31 -24.00
N PRO A 659 -11.82 14.29 -24.90
CA PRO A 659 -11.41 14.05 -26.29
C PRO A 659 -10.00 13.44 -26.39
N GLU A 660 -9.65 12.89 -27.57
CA GLU A 660 -8.32 12.33 -27.92
C GLU A 660 -7.95 10.98 -27.27
N ASN A 661 -8.90 10.34 -26.59
CA ASN A 661 -8.73 9.01 -26.00
C ASN A 661 -9.46 7.94 -26.82
N ASP A 662 -9.31 7.96 -28.14
CA ASP A 662 -10.11 7.13 -29.05
C ASP A 662 -9.84 5.63 -28.85
N VAL A 663 -10.90 4.82 -28.96
CA VAL A 663 -10.81 3.38 -29.15
C VAL A 663 -10.84 3.03 -30.63
N LYS A 664 -10.28 1.88 -31.00
CA LYS A 664 -10.27 1.46 -32.39
C LYS A 664 -11.66 1.01 -32.81
N SER A 665 -12.09 1.41 -34.00
CA SER A 665 -13.27 0.86 -34.69
C SER A 665 -12.87 -0.21 -35.70
N TYR A 666 -13.79 -1.14 -35.94
CA TYR A 666 -13.60 -2.31 -36.80
C TYR A 666 -14.70 -2.39 -37.84
N GLU A 667 -14.36 -2.87 -39.04
CA GLU A 667 -15.35 -3.13 -40.08
C GLU A 667 -16.27 -4.28 -39.64
N THR A 668 -17.57 -4.04 -39.75
CA THR A 668 -18.65 -4.98 -39.46
C THR A 668 -19.37 -5.35 -40.76
N LEU A 669 -19.87 -6.59 -40.83
CA LEU A 669 -20.72 -7.06 -41.91
C LEU A 669 -21.88 -7.86 -41.31
N VAL A 670 -23.11 -7.53 -41.70
CA VAL A 670 -24.31 -8.30 -41.31
C VAL A 670 -24.83 -9.01 -42.55
N GLU A 671 -24.82 -10.34 -42.53
CA GLU A 671 -25.28 -11.18 -43.65
C GLU A 671 -26.01 -12.42 -43.10
N ASP A 672 -27.17 -12.73 -43.67
CA ASP A 672 -28.01 -13.88 -43.28
C ASP A 672 -28.27 -14.00 -41.76
N GLY A 673 -28.45 -12.87 -41.08
CA GLY A 673 -28.71 -12.82 -39.63
C GLY A 673 -27.47 -13.00 -38.74
N ASN A 674 -26.26 -12.95 -39.31
CA ASN A 674 -24.99 -13.07 -38.60
C ASN A 674 -24.16 -11.80 -38.73
N ILE A 675 -23.53 -11.39 -37.63
CA ILE A 675 -22.58 -10.27 -37.55
C ILE A 675 -21.16 -10.83 -37.65
N PHE A 676 -20.37 -10.28 -38.56
CA PHE A 676 -18.95 -10.57 -38.74
C PHE A 676 -18.12 -9.31 -38.52
N ILE A 677 -16.89 -9.47 -38.01
CA ILE A 677 -15.92 -8.39 -37.83
C ILE A 677 -14.60 -8.70 -38.53
N ARG A 678 -13.89 -7.67 -39.02
CA ARG A 678 -12.57 -7.84 -39.64
C ARG A 678 -11.44 -7.47 -38.68
N THR A 679 -10.67 -8.46 -38.25
CA THR A 679 -9.54 -8.30 -37.31
C THR A 679 -8.21 -8.19 -38.07
N GLY A 680 -7.61 -7.00 -38.20
CA GLY A 680 -6.23 -6.81 -38.70
C GLY A 680 -6.01 -5.83 -39.87
N LYS A 681 -4.84 -5.16 -39.85
CA LYS A 681 -4.35 -3.96 -40.58
C LYS A 681 -4.80 -3.71 -42.03
N ALA A 682 -5.37 -2.54 -42.30
CA ALA A 682 -5.36 -1.88 -43.62
C ALA A 682 -4.04 -1.12 -43.87
N ALA A 683 -3.53 -1.18 -45.10
CA ALA A 683 -2.32 -0.48 -45.53
C ALA A 683 -2.56 1.06 -45.61
N PRO A 684 -1.58 1.91 -45.23
CA PRO A 684 -1.79 3.35 -45.21
C PRO A 684 -1.76 3.94 -46.62
N ALA A 685 -2.82 4.66 -46.99
CA ALA A 685 -2.81 5.61 -48.09
C ALA A 685 -1.92 6.82 -47.70
N ALA A 686 -1.12 7.29 -48.66
CA ALA A 686 -0.16 8.36 -48.46
C ALA A 686 -0.85 9.73 -48.29
N THR A 687 -0.55 10.43 -47.20
CA THR A 687 -0.74 11.89 -47.00
C THR A 687 0.28 12.36 -45.94
N PRO A 688 0.73 13.62 -45.97
CA PRO A 688 2.08 14.02 -45.59
C PRO A 688 2.34 13.94 -44.08
N ALA A 689 3.59 13.62 -43.74
CA ALA A 689 4.04 13.27 -42.41
C ALA A 689 3.82 14.39 -41.36
N THR A 690 2.95 14.12 -40.39
CA THR A 690 3.07 14.61 -39.02
C THR A 690 4.00 13.64 -38.25
N PRO A 691 4.94 14.12 -37.43
CA PRO A 691 5.89 13.24 -36.76
C PRO A 691 5.15 12.30 -35.80
N LYS A 692 5.40 11.00 -35.93
CA LYS A 692 4.89 9.98 -35.00
C LYS A 692 5.53 10.14 -33.62
N ARG A 693 4.69 10.03 -32.59
CA ARG A 693 5.00 9.86 -31.16
C ARG A 693 6.22 8.94 -30.93
N PRO A 694 7.28 9.37 -30.21
CA PRO A 694 8.32 8.46 -29.74
C PRO A 694 7.73 7.56 -28.66
N ALA A 695 7.75 6.25 -28.86
CA ALA A 695 7.44 5.30 -27.78
C ALA A 695 8.47 5.47 -26.64
N ALA A 696 8.03 5.32 -25.39
CA ALA A 696 8.92 5.37 -24.23
C ALA A 696 10.08 4.38 -24.41
N VAL A 697 11.31 4.89 -24.45
CA VAL A 697 12.49 4.09 -24.73
C VAL A 697 12.95 3.37 -23.46
N LYS A 698 13.07 2.04 -23.51
CA LYS A 698 13.63 1.25 -22.40
C LYS A 698 15.13 1.59 -22.23
N PRO A 699 15.64 1.79 -21.01
CA PRO A 699 17.06 2.08 -20.79
C PRO A 699 17.96 0.94 -21.31
N VAL A 700 18.87 1.27 -22.22
CA VAL A 700 19.81 0.32 -22.83
C VAL A 700 21.19 0.48 -22.20
N LEU A 701 21.87 -0.64 -21.97
CA LEU A 701 23.30 -0.66 -21.66
C LEU A 701 24.09 -0.54 -22.96
N ALA A 702 24.89 0.50 -23.09
CA ALA A 702 25.70 0.77 -24.27
C ALA A 702 27.13 1.15 -23.89
N THR A 703 28.08 0.81 -24.76
CA THR A 703 29.46 1.29 -24.68
C THR A 703 29.69 2.18 -25.88
N LEU A 704 29.90 3.47 -25.65
CA LEU A 704 30.03 4.48 -26.71
C LEU A 704 31.45 5.06 -26.71
N THR A 705 31.94 5.41 -27.90
CA THR A 705 33.25 6.06 -28.07
C THR A 705 33.14 7.55 -27.76
N VAL A 706 34.10 8.09 -27.03
CA VAL A 706 34.25 9.53 -26.79
C VAL A 706 34.77 10.17 -28.07
N ALA A 707 33.90 10.89 -28.78
CA ALA A 707 34.28 11.62 -29.99
C ALA A 707 35.08 12.89 -29.66
N GLU A 708 34.72 13.57 -28.56
CA GLU A 708 35.31 14.86 -28.18
C GLU A 708 35.19 15.09 -26.67
N VAL A 709 36.17 15.78 -26.09
CA VAL A 709 36.13 16.30 -24.72
C VAL A 709 36.23 17.82 -24.78
N ILE A 710 35.18 18.52 -24.35
CA ILE A 710 35.06 19.98 -24.41
C ILE A 710 35.24 20.55 -23.00
N GLU A 711 36.09 21.56 -22.86
CA GLU A 711 36.24 22.32 -21.60
C GLU A 711 35.23 23.46 -21.55
N GLU A 712 34.19 23.31 -20.73
CA GLU A 712 33.13 24.32 -20.59
C GLU A 712 33.53 25.44 -19.62
N THR A 713 34.16 25.05 -18.51
CA THR A 713 34.73 25.95 -17.49
C THR A 713 35.93 25.24 -16.85
N PRO A 714 36.76 25.90 -16.01
CA PRO A 714 37.93 25.27 -15.40
C PRO A 714 37.66 23.98 -14.62
N ASP A 715 36.43 23.78 -14.12
CA ASP A 715 36.04 22.58 -13.38
C ASP A 715 34.86 21.80 -14.01
N VAL A 716 34.51 22.07 -15.27
CA VAL A 716 33.40 21.39 -15.99
C VAL A 716 33.85 20.96 -17.38
N LYS A 717 33.59 19.70 -17.73
CA LYS A 717 33.85 19.15 -19.06
C LYS A 717 32.58 18.52 -19.63
N THR A 718 32.45 18.57 -20.94
CA THR A 718 31.46 17.82 -21.73
C THR A 718 32.17 16.68 -22.44
N PHE A 719 31.74 15.44 -22.16
CA PHE A 719 32.15 14.25 -22.90
C PHE A 719 31.12 13.96 -23.98
N ARG A 720 31.47 14.20 -25.24
CA ARG A 720 30.61 13.93 -26.38
C ARG A 720 30.85 12.51 -26.87
N LEU A 721 29.82 11.69 -26.80
CA LEU A 721 29.87 10.29 -27.19
C LEU A 721 29.25 10.10 -28.58
N ASP A 722 29.90 9.31 -29.42
CA ASP A 722 29.37 8.89 -30.72
C ASP A 722 28.24 7.87 -30.52
N ASN A 723 27.04 8.25 -30.94
CA ASN A 723 25.84 7.40 -30.93
C ASN A 723 25.25 7.28 -32.35
N SER A 724 26.06 7.47 -33.39
CA SER A 724 25.63 7.38 -34.79
C SER A 724 24.99 6.04 -35.15
N ALA A 725 25.38 4.96 -34.46
CA ALA A 725 24.79 3.63 -34.58
C ALA A 725 23.44 3.48 -33.86
N GLY A 726 22.98 4.49 -33.11
CA GLY A 726 21.73 4.45 -32.34
C GLY A 726 21.75 3.46 -31.18
N ALA A 727 22.94 3.15 -30.64
CA ALA A 727 23.12 2.15 -29.58
C ALA A 727 22.43 2.55 -28.26
N MET A 728 22.27 3.85 -28.03
CA MET A 728 21.56 4.39 -26.88
C MET A 728 20.43 5.33 -27.35
N PRO A 729 19.22 4.80 -27.59
CA PRO A 729 18.08 5.64 -27.92
C PRO A 729 17.61 6.45 -26.69
N PHE A 730 17.08 7.65 -26.94
CA PHE A 730 16.41 8.47 -25.93
C PHE A 730 15.38 9.38 -26.59
N ASP A 731 14.28 9.62 -25.86
CA ASP A 731 13.00 10.14 -26.36
C ASP A 731 12.73 11.59 -25.91
N PHE A 732 13.09 11.95 -24.68
CA PHE A 732 12.81 13.28 -24.12
C PHE A 732 14.07 14.00 -23.59
N PRO A 733 14.18 15.34 -23.78
CA PRO A 733 15.24 16.12 -23.17
C PRO A 733 15.07 16.22 -21.65
N GLY A 734 16.19 16.17 -20.92
CA GLY A 734 16.23 16.23 -19.45
C GLY A 734 16.48 14.89 -18.76
N LYS A 735 16.38 13.76 -19.48
CA LYS A 735 16.72 12.43 -18.95
C LYS A 735 18.22 12.30 -18.64
N HIS A 736 18.57 11.33 -17.80
CA HIS A 736 19.96 11.04 -17.40
C HIS A 736 20.44 9.66 -17.85
N ALA A 737 21.75 9.46 -17.78
CA ALA A 737 22.43 8.18 -17.98
C ALA A 737 23.26 7.82 -16.75
N LYS A 738 23.40 6.52 -16.46
CA LYS A 738 24.35 6.02 -15.47
C LYS A 738 25.64 5.64 -16.17
N ILE A 739 26.75 6.28 -15.82
CA ILE A 739 28.09 5.95 -16.31
C ILE A 739 28.71 4.92 -15.37
N CYS A 740 29.34 3.89 -15.93
CA CYS A 740 30.19 2.94 -15.23
C CYS A 740 31.66 3.31 -15.40
N VAL A 741 32.39 3.36 -14.29
CA VAL A 741 33.85 3.44 -14.27
C VAL A 741 34.39 2.22 -13.52
N GLN A 742 35.41 1.59 -14.09
CA GLN A 742 36.17 0.53 -13.44
C GLN A 742 37.18 1.14 -12.47
N THR A 743 37.17 0.69 -11.23
CA THR A 743 38.14 1.08 -10.20
C THR A 743 38.78 -0.15 -9.56
N ASP A 744 39.85 0.06 -8.79
CA ASP A 744 40.54 -1.02 -8.07
C ASP A 744 39.63 -1.75 -7.06
N GLU A 745 38.54 -1.12 -6.62
CA GLU A 745 37.54 -1.66 -5.69
C GLU A 745 36.31 -2.27 -6.42
N GLY A 746 36.31 -2.27 -7.76
CA GLY A 746 35.23 -2.78 -8.61
C GLY A 746 34.52 -1.70 -9.44
N GLU A 747 33.33 -2.04 -9.95
CA GLU A 747 32.53 -1.15 -10.80
C GLU A 747 31.82 -0.05 -9.99
N VAL A 748 32.00 1.21 -10.37
CA VAL A 748 31.32 2.34 -9.76
C VAL A 748 30.40 3.01 -10.77
N TRP A 749 29.09 2.99 -10.47
CA TRP A 749 28.05 3.59 -11.30
C TRP A 749 27.59 4.95 -10.75
N ARG A 750 27.50 5.98 -11.59
CA ARG A 750 26.98 7.32 -11.21
C ARG A 750 26.09 7.92 -12.29
N SER A 751 25.02 8.60 -11.88
CA SER A 751 24.08 9.26 -12.79
C SER A 751 24.58 10.65 -13.20
N PHE A 752 24.45 10.96 -14.49
CA PHE A 752 24.69 12.29 -15.07
C PHE A 752 23.62 12.60 -16.10
N THR A 753 23.10 13.82 -16.09
CA THR A 753 22.09 14.26 -17.05
C THR A 753 22.67 14.29 -18.46
N ILE A 754 21.88 13.85 -19.45
CA ILE A 754 22.23 13.96 -20.86
C ILE A 754 21.93 15.40 -21.28
N SER A 755 22.97 16.11 -21.71
CA SER A 755 22.89 17.53 -22.09
C SER A 755 22.61 17.75 -23.58
N SER A 756 22.76 16.71 -24.42
CA SER A 756 22.30 16.75 -25.82
C SER A 756 20.79 16.51 -25.91
N PRO A 757 20.10 17.09 -26.92
CA PRO A 757 18.67 16.87 -27.12
C PRO A 757 18.41 15.58 -27.91
N PRO A 758 17.23 14.94 -27.77
CA PRO A 758 16.87 13.74 -28.54
C PRO A 758 16.68 14.02 -30.03
N SER A 759 16.58 15.29 -30.46
CA SER A 759 16.62 15.71 -31.86
C SER A 759 17.99 15.49 -32.52
N ARG A 760 19.03 15.16 -31.73
CA ARG A 760 20.37 14.73 -32.19
C ARG A 760 20.71 13.33 -31.67
N PRO A 761 20.01 12.29 -32.13
CA PRO A 761 20.22 10.94 -31.63
C PRO A 761 21.61 10.39 -32.00
N ASP A 762 22.31 10.99 -32.96
CA ASP A 762 23.67 10.64 -33.39
C ASP A 762 24.74 10.89 -32.31
N ARG A 763 24.42 11.60 -31.22
CA ARG A 763 25.40 11.91 -30.17
C ARG A 763 24.77 12.00 -28.77
N ILE A 764 25.58 11.66 -27.76
CA ILE A 764 25.22 11.82 -26.35
C ILE A 764 26.25 12.73 -25.68
N ASP A 765 25.84 13.93 -25.25
CA ASP A 765 26.71 14.86 -24.53
C ASP A 765 26.50 14.71 -23.01
N LEU A 766 27.53 14.28 -22.29
CA LEU A 766 27.53 14.18 -20.82
C LEU A 766 28.37 15.30 -20.23
N THR A 767 27.69 16.32 -19.72
CA THR A 767 28.35 17.47 -19.10
C THR A 767 28.37 17.30 -17.60
N MET A 768 29.54 17.44 -16.99
CA MET A 768 29.67 17.22 -15.55
C MET A 768 30.74 18.11 -14.94
N LYS A 769 30.50 18.49 -13.68
CA LYS A 769 31.45 19.23 -12.85
C LYS A 769 32.34 18.26 -12.10
N LEU A 770 33.63 18.55 -12.04
CA LEU A 770 34.59 17.81 -11.23
C LEU A 770 34.19 17.91 -9.76
N ASN A 771 33.87 16.76 -9.17
CA ASN A 771 33.79 16.63 -7.72
C ASN A 771 35.16 16.11 -7.22
N PRO A 772 35.94 16.91 -6.46
CA PRO A 772 37.26 16.49 -5.97
C PRO A 772 37.21 15.21 -5.13
N ALA A 773 36.10 14.94 -4.44
CA ALA A 773 35.90 13.70 -3.67
C ALA A 773 35.21 12.58 -4.47
N GLY A 774 34.84 12.83 -5.73
CA GLY A 774 34.06 11.91 -6.56
C GLY A 774 34.93 10.99 -7.38
N VAL A 775 34.86 9.68 -7.14
CA VAL A 775 35.64 8.66 -7.85
C VAL A 775 35.42 8.70 -9.37
N VAL A 776 34.16 8.74 -9.83
CA VAL A 776 33.81 8.72 -11.25
C VAL A 776 34.26 9.98 -11.99
N THR A 777 33.95 11.17 -11.46
CA THR A 777 34.34 12.43 -12.12
C THR A 777 35.85 12.62 -12.14
N ASN A 778 36.57 12.21 -11.09
CA ASN A 778 38.05 12.25 -11.11
C ASN A 778 38.61 11.34 -12.19
N HIS A 779 38.14 10.09 -12.27
CA HIS A 779 38.60 9.15 -13.29
C HIS A 779 38.34 9.67 -14.71
N LEU A 780 37.13 10.15 -14.98
CA LEU A 780 36.78 10.70 -16.30
C LEU A 780 37.64 11.92 -16.65
N PHE A 781 37.92 12.81 -15.70
CA PHE A 781 38.70 14.02 -15.96
C PHE A 781 40.20 13.75 -16.17
N GLN A 782 40.74 12.72 -15.51
CA GLN A 782 42.17 12.41 -15.52
C GLN A 782 42.55 11.41 -16.62
N ASN A 783 41.66 10.47 -16.96
CA ASN A 783 42.02 9.29 -17.74
C ASN A 783 41.28 9.16 -19.06
N VAL A 784 40.18 9.89 -19.28
CA VAL A 784 39.38 9.76 -20.50
C VAL A 784 39.67 10.89 -21.48
N GLN A 785 39.99 10.51 -22.71
CA GLN A 785 40.24 11.38 -23.86
C GLN A 785 39.45 10.93 -25.09
N ALA A 786 39.49 11.73 -26.15
CA ALA A 786 38.87 11.36 -27.42
C ALA A 786 39.46 10.04 -27.97
N GLY A 787 38.60 9.14 -28.41
CA GLY A 787 38.93 7.77 -28.84
C GLY A 787 38.72 6.70 -27.78
N ASP A 788 38.62 7.06 -26.50
CA ASP A 788 38.29 6.10 -25.43
C ASP A 788 36.82 5.69 -25.47
N THR A 789 36.45 4.66 -24.69
CA THR A 789 35.07 4.20 -24.58
C THR A 789 34.52 4.39 -23.18
N ILE A 790 33.24 4.74 -23.08
CA ILE A 790 32.50 4.85 -21.83
C ILE A 790 31.33 3.89 -21.88
N THR A 791 31.18 3.07 -20.84
CA THR A 791 30.00 2.23 -20.65
C THR A 791 28.96 3.00 -19.85
N LEU A 792 27.73 3.06 -20.37
CA LEU A 792 26.62 3.75 -19.74
C LEU A 792 25.29 3.03 -19.94
N LYS A 793 24.34 3.28 -19.04
CA LYS A 793 22.97 2.79 -19.11
C LYS A 793 21.97 3.94 -19.08
N GLY A 794 21.14 4.05 -20.10
CA GLY A 794 20.11 5.08 -20.23
C GLY A 794 19.47 5.11 -21.63
N ALA A 795 18.70 6.14 -21.98
CA ALA A 795 18.28 7.23 -21.10
C ALA A 795 17.21 6.79 -20.08
N GLN A 796 17.21 7.41 -18.90
CA GLN A 796 16.27 7.09 -17.82
C GLN A 796 15.95 8.32 -16.96
N GLY A 797 14.96 8.20 -16.07
CA GLY A 797 14.56 9.25 -15.13
C GLY A 797 13.21 9.89 -15.47
N GLY A 798 12.50 10.35 -14.43
CA GLY A 798 11.19 11.00 -14.53
C GLY A 798 11.26 12.52 -14.69
N TYR A 799 12.46 13.10 -14.74
CA TYR A 799 12.67 14.52 -15.00
C TYR A 799 12.91 14.71 -16.50
N PHE A 800 11.91 15.21 -17.25
CA PHE A 800 12.04 15.49 -18.68
C PHE A 800 10.97 16.46 -19.18
N PHE A 801 11.25 17.15 -20.29
CA PHE A 801 10.24 17.95 -20.99
C PHE A 801 9.57 17.11 -22.08
N ASP A 802 8.26 16.91 -21.93
CA ASP A 802 7.39 16.28 -22.92
C ASP A 802 6.63 17.38 -23.69
N PRO A 803 6.99 17.69 -24.94
CA PRO A 803 6.37 18.76 -25.71
C PRO A 803 4.88 18.53 -26.00
N ASP A 804 4.40 17.28 -25.94
CA ASP A 804 3.01 16.95 -26.19
C ASP A 804 2.13 17.19 -24.96
N LYS A 805 2.72 17.10 -23.76
CA LYS A 805 2.02 17.28 -22.47
C LYS A 805 2.26 18.63 -21.82
N HIS A 806 3.39 19.25 -22.11
CA HIS A 806 3.83 20.48 -21.48
C HIS A 806 3.62 21.65 -22.44
N ALA A 807 2.39 22.17 -22.47
CA ALA A 807 1.98 23.28 -23.33
C ALA A 807 2.11 24.65 -22.64
N GLU A 808 2.42 24.70 -21.34
CA GLU A 808 2.57 25.96 -20.60
C GLU A 808 3.92 26.63 -20.86
N PRO A 809 4.02 27.98 -20.80
CA PRO A 809 5.30 28.68 -20.85
C PRO A 809 6.31 28.09 -19.85
N LEU A 810 7.52 27.84 -20.32
CA LEU A 810 8.55 27.17 -19.55
C LEU A 810 9.38 28.15 -18.74
N VAL A 811 9.67 27.77 -17.50
CA VAL A 811 10.62 28.45 -16.63
C VAL A 811 11.68 27.45 -16.20
N LEU A 812 12.86 27.57 -16.81
CA LEU A 812 14.02 26.75 -16.50
C LEU A 812 14.81 27.45 -15.39
N ILE A 813 15.11 26.76 -14.29
CA ILE A 813 15.76 27.33 -13.12
C ILE A 813 16.92 26.42 -12.72
N SER A 814 18.15 26.91 -12.78
CA SER A 814 19.29 26.11 -12.37
C SER A 814 20.37 26.85 -11.62
N ALA A 815 21.20 26.09 -10.90
CA ALA A 815 22.41 26.60 -10.27
C ALA A 815 23.58 25.63 -10.45
N GLY A 816 24.77 26.17 -10.75
CA GLY A 816 25.98 25.38 -10.96
C GLY A 816 25.83 24.35 -12.09
N SER A 817 26.18 23.09 -11.84
CA SER A 817 26.07 22.01 -12.84
C SER A 817 24.63 21.57 -13.12
N GLY A 818 23.63 22.06 -12.40
CA GLY A 818 22.22 21.77 -12.70
C GLY A 818 21.71 22.40 -14.01
N VAL A 819 22.55 23.16 -14.70
CA VAL A 819 22.29 23.72 -16.03
C VAL A 819 22.10 22.64 -17.11
N THR A 820 22.62 21.44 -16.90
CA THR A 820 22.70 20.39 -17.93
C THR A 820 21.36 19.88 -18.45
N PRO A 821 20.34 19.59 -17.63
CA PRO A 821 18.98 19.35 -18.15
C PRO A 821 18.40 20.56 -18.89
N MET A 822 18.68 21.78 -18.41
CA MET A 822 18.15 23.01 -19.02
C MET A 822 18.69 23.20 -20.42
N MET A 823 19.96 22.84 -20.65
CA MET A 823 20.55 22.85 -21.98
C MET A 823 19.94 21.80 -22.90
N ALA A 824 19.67 20.59 -22.41
CA ALA A 824 18.98 19.58 -23.23
C ALA A 824 17.61 20.09 -23.71
N ILE A 825 16.84 20.71 -22.81
CA ILE A 825 15.53 21.30 -23.13
C ILE A 825 15.71 22.48 -24.09
N SER A 826 16.62 23.41 -23.81
CA SER A 826 16.83 24.62 -24.63
C SER A 826 17.31 24.29 -26.05
N ARG A 827 18.22 23.32 -26.20
CA ARG A 827 18.68 22.80 -27.50
C ARG A 827 17.52 22.14 -28.25
N TYR A 828 16.69 21.36 -27.56
CA TYR A 828 15.51 20.73 -28.17
C TYR A 828 14.52 21.78 -28.69
N LEU A 829 14.19 22.82 -27.91
CA LEU A 829 13.32 23.91 -28.35
C LEU A 829 13.87 24.61 -29.60
N LYS A 830 15.19 24.85 -29.63
CA LYS A 830 15.86 25.44 -30.80
C LYS A 830 15.74 24.57 -32.05
N GLU A 831 16.12 23.31 -31.93
CA GLU A 831 16.23 22.41 -33.08
C GLU A 831 14.86 22.00 -33.65
N THR A 832 13.84 21.95 -32.80
CA THR A 832 12.46 21.66 -33.23
C THR A 832 11.70 22.91 -33.68
N GLY A 833 12.26 24.11 -33.50
CA GLY A 833 11.57 25.37 -33.76
C GLY A 833 10.34 25.55 -32.88
N ASN A 834 10.35 24.99 -31.65
CA ASN A 834 9.20 25.00 -30.77
C ASN A 834 8.84 26.44 -30.36
N PRO A 835 7.60 26.90 -30.57
CA PRO A 835 7.21 28.28 -30.33
C PRO A 835 7.00 28.63 -28.85
N LEU A 836 7.08 27.65 -27.95
CA LEU A 836 6.75 27.81 -26.54
C LEU A 836 7.68 28.85 -25.87
N PRO A 837 7.12 29.89 -25.21
CA PRO A 837 7.93 30.86 -24.47
C PRO A 837 8.74 30.16 -23.38
N CYS A 838 10.03 30.48 -23.30
CA CYS A 838 10.94 29.85 -22.35
C CYS A 838 11.80 30.90 -21.66
N THR A 839 11.69 30.97 -20.33
CA THR A 839 12.50 31.85 -19.47
C THR A 839 13.50 31.01 -18.69
N PHE A 840 14.78 31.20 -18.95
CA PHE A 840 15.86 30.48 -18.28
C PHE A 840 16.58 31.39 -17.27
N LEU A 841 16.47 31.05 -15.97
CA LEU A 841 17.22 31.67 -14.89
C LEU A 841 18.37 30.77 -14.42
N TYR A 842 19.58 31.32 -14.38
CA TYR A 842 20.80 30.59 -14.01
C TYR A 842 21.60 31.28 -12.90
N GLY A 843 21.92 30.53 -11.85
CA GLY A 843 22.79 30.96 -10.75
C GLY A 843 24.21 30.40 -10.88
N ALA A 844 25.21 31.29 -10.94
CA ALA A 844 26.63 30.93 -10.94
C ALA A 844 27.43 31.68 -9.87
N ARG A 845 28.69 31.28 -9.66
CA ARG A 845 29.58 31.96 -8.69
C ARG A 845 30.12 33.25 -9.30
N SER A 846 30.91 33.13 -10.35
CA SER A 846 31.54 34.24 -11.06
C SER A 846 31.33 34.11 -12.58
N PRO A 847 31.73 35.11 -13.40
CA PRO A 847 31.56 35.03 -14.85
C PRO A 847 32.25 33.82 -15.51
N VAL A 848 33.37 33.35 -14.96
CA VAL A 848 34.11 32.18 -15.48
C VAL A 848 33.46 30.85 -15.13
N ASP A 849 32.50 30.84 -14.19
CA ASP A 849 31.74 29.66 -13.80
C ASP A 849 30.44 29.49 -14.61
N ILE A 850 30.17 30.37 -15.57
CA ILE A 850 28.96 30.30 -16.38
C ILE A 850 29.14 29.22 -17.45
N ILE A 851 28.65 28.01 -17.16
CA ILE A 851 28.67 26.88 -18.09
C ILE A 851 27.76 27.20 -19.29
N PHE A 852 28.20 26.89 -20.51
CA PHE A 852 27.48 27.14 -21.77
C PHE A 852 27.14 28.61 -22.06
N ARG A 853 27.93 29.56 -21.54
CA ARG A 853 27.69 31.00 -21.68
C ARG A 853 27.40 31.43 -23.12
N ASP A 854 28.32 31.12 -24.03
CA ASP A 854 28.24 31.57 -25.43
C ASP A 854 27.04 30.93 -26.16
N GLU A 855 26.72 29.68 -25.81
CA GLU A 855 25.57 28.97 -26.38
C GLU A 855 24.23 29.52 -25.86
N CYS A 856 24.13 29.82 -24.56
CA CYS A 856 22.96 30.48 -23.98
C CYS A 856 22.74 31.88 -24.60
N GLU A 857 23.81 32.65 -24.78
CA GLU A 857 23.74 33.96 -25.44
C GLU A 857 23.37 33.85 -26.92
N ALA A 858 23.82 32.79 -27.61
CA ALA A 858 23.40 32.50 -28.97
C ALA A 858 21.91 32.11 -29.04
N LEU A 859 21.40 31.30 -28.10
CA LEU A 859 19.99 30.95 -28.00
C LEU A 859 19.09 32.18 -27.87
N VAL A 860 19.48 33.19 -27.08
CA VAL A 860 18.75 34.46 -26.99
C VAL A 860 18.70 35.21 -28.32
N ARG A 861 19.78 35.18 -29.11
CA ARG A 861 19.84 35.84 -30.43
C ARG A 861 19.02 35.09 -31.48
N GLU A 862 18.96 33.77 -31.39
CA GLU A 862 18.39 32.89 -32.42
C GLU A 862 16.92 32.50 -32.17
N LEU A 863 16.46 32.50 -30.92
CA LEU A 863 15.10 32.16 -30.53
C LEU A 863 14.37 33.36 -29.91
N PRO A 864 13.43 34.00 -30.64
CA PRO A 864 12.67 35.13 -30.12
C PRO A 864 11.85 34.82 -28.85
N SER A 865 11.43 33.56 -28.68
CA SER A 865 10.67 33.05 -27.53
C SER A 865 11.55 32.72 -26.31
N PHE A 866 12.87 32.76 -26.44
CA PHE A 866 13.81 32.43 -25.36
C PHE A 866 14.31 33.67 -24.64
N ARG A 867 14.37 33.60 -23.31
CA ARG A 867 14.93 34.62 -22.43
C ARG A 867 15.92 33.95 -21.49
N TYR A 868 17.05 34.60 -21.25
CA TYR A 868 18.11 34.06 -20.40
C TYR A 868 18.59 35.12 -19.42
N PHE A 869 18.60 34.77 -18.14
CA PHE A 869 18.96 35.64 -17.04
C PHE A 869 19.96 34.94 -16.14
N VAL A 870 21.04 35.64 -15.80
CA VAL A 870 22.10 35.11 -14.95
C VAL A 870 22.19 35.97 -13.69
N THR A 871 22.36 35.31 -12.56
CA THR A 871 22.73 35.96 -11.30
C THR A 871 24.03 35.37 -10.76
N LEU A 872 24.90 36.24 -10.26
CA LEU A 872 26.21 35.87 -9.75
C LEU A 872 26.32 36.16 -8.26
N SER A 873 26.72 35.15 -7.49
CA SER A 873 26.99 35.32 -6.05
C SER A 873 28.32 36.01 -5.76
N GLN A 874 29.23 36.05 -6.72
CA GLN A 874 30.54 36.73 -6.68
C GLN A 874 30.82 37.41 -8.03
N PRO A 875 30.04 38.45 -8.39
CA PRO A 875 30.24 39.21 -9.61
C PRO A 875 31.49 40.08 -9.44
N GLY A 876 32.55 39.84 -10.21
CA GLY A 876 33.67 40.78 -10.27
C GLY A 876 33.23 42.16 -10.77
N ASP A 877 34.12 43.16 -10.68
CA ASP A 877 33.80 44.58 -10.89
C ASP A 877 33.12 44.93 -12.23
N ASN A 878 33.26 44.08 -13.25
CA ASN A 878 32.73 44.30 -14.61
C ASN A 878 31.34 43.69 -14.84
N TRP A 879 30.70 43.10 -13.82
CA TRP A 879 29.38 42.50 -13.97
C TRP A 879 28.26 43.54 -13.85
N THR A 880 27.37 43.59 -14.84
CA THR A 880 26.25 44.53 -14.90
C THR A 880 24.88 43.85 -14.71
N GLY A 881 24.85 42.53 -14.49
CA GLY A 881 23.62 41.76 -14.28
C GLY A 881 23.22 41.63 -12.81
N ALA A 882 22.27 40.73 -12.53
CA ALA A 882 21.79 40.49 -11.17
C ALA A 882 22.89 39.93 -10.25
N VAL A 883 22.88 40.34 -8.98
CA VAL A 883 23.88 39.99 -7.96
C VAL A 883 23.20 39.27 -6.80
N GLY A 884 23.76 38.13 -6.40
CA GLY A 884 23.28 37.32 -5.29
C GLY A 884 23.14 35.85 -5.65
N ARG A 885 22.63 35.06 -4.70
CA ARG A 885 22.18 33.69 -4.99
C ARG A 885 20.80 33.76 -5.62
N LEU A 886 20.57 32.97 -6.67
CA LEU A 886 19.27 32.86 -7.32
C LEU A 886 18.20 32.45 -6.30
N SER A 887 17.10 33.19 -6.27
CA SER A 887 15.99 33.06 -5.32
C SER A 887 14.66 33.24 -6.04
N LEU A 888 13.55 33.00 -5.33
CA LEU A 888 12.21 33.21 -5.87
C LEU A 888 11.93 34.66 -6.27
N ASP A 889 12.55 35.65 -5.61
CA ASP A 889 12.36 37.06 -5.97
C ASP A 889 12.88 37.36 -7.38
N HIS A 890 14.04 36.78 -7.74
CA HIS A 890 14.54 36.84 -9.11
C HIS A 890 13.58 36.18 -10.11
N VAL A 891 12.90 35.10 -9.71
CA VAL A 891 11.89 34.45 -10.57
C VAL A 891 10.70 35.38 -10.77
N ARG A 892 10.21 36.03 -9.70
CA ARG A 892 9.10 37.01 -9.74
C ARG A 892 9.42 38.24 -10.59
N GLU A 893 10.68 38.66 -10.62
CA GLU A 893 11.12 39.78 -11.46
C GLU A 893 11.03 39.46 -12.96
N GLN A 894 11.19 38.19 -13.35
CA GLN A 894 11.23 37.77 -14.75
C GLN A 894 9.94 37.08 -15.22
N VAL A 895 9.12 36.57 -14.30
CA VAL A 895 7.89 35.80 -14.59
C VAL A 895 6.71 36.46 -13.91
N SER A 896 5.85 37.11 -14.71
CA SER A 896 4.70 37.86 -14.22
C SER A 896 3.52 37.00 -13.79
N ASP A 897 3.29 35.87 -14.45
CA ASP A 897 2.27 34.88 -14.11
C ASP A 897 2.94 33.59 -13.67
N LEU A 898 3.14 33.43 -12.35
CA LEU A 898 3.80 32.24 -11.84
C LEU A 898 2.92 30.99 -12.01
N ALA A 899 1.61 31.10 -11.74
CA ALA A 899 0.69 29.95 -11.76
C ALA A 899 0.49 29.39 -13.18
N GLY A 900 0.56 30.25 -14.20
CA GLY A 900 0.44 29.88 -15.60
C GLY A 900 1.66 29.20 -16.22
N CYS A 901 2.79 29.09 -15.51
CA CYS A 901 4.04 28.53 -16.02
C CYS A 901 4.32 27.10 -15.54
N ARG A 902 5.16 26.39 -16.30
CA ARG A 902 5.75 25.09 -15.91
C ARG A 902 7.23 25.23 -15.62
N TYR A 903 7.66 24.65 -14.52
CA TYR A 903 8.97 24.86 -13.93
C TYR A 903 9.83 23.60 -13.99
N PHE A 904 11.08 23.78 -14.39
CA PHE A 904 12.13 22.77 -14.35
C PHE A 904 13.25 23.28 -13.46
N LEU A 905 13.53 22.58 -12.35
CA LEU A 905 14.50 22.98 -11.35
C LEU A 905 15.61 21.93 -11.19
N CYS A 906 16.87 22.38 -11.29
CA CYS A 906 18.02 21.52 -11.01
C CYS A 906 19.19 22.32 -10.38
N GLY A 907 19.75 21.83 -9.28
CA GLY A 907 20.82 22.50 -8.55
C GLY A 907 21.07 21.85 -7.18
N PRO A 908 21.68 22.58 -6.21
CA PRO A 908 21.78 22.12 -4.82
C PRO A 908 20.40 21.91 -4.18
N ASN A 909 20.26 20.91 -3.28
CA ASN A 909 18.96 20.56 -2.70
C ASN A 909 18.29 21.72 -1.97
N ASP A 910 19.02 22.45 -1.13
CA ASP A 910 18.45 23.57 -0.36
C ASP A 910 17.93 24.68 -1.28
N PHE A 911 18.63 24.91 -2.39
CA PHE A 911 18.23 25.86 -3.42
C PHE A 911 16.93 25.41 -4.13
N MET A 912 16.86 24.16 -4.57
CA MET A 912 15.65 23.65 -5.23
C MET A 912 14.46 23.58 -4.28
N ASN A 913 14.66 23.13 -3.04
CA ASN A 913 13.61 23.04 -2.03
C ASN A 913 13.04 24.42 -1.71
N SER A 914 13.91 25.43 -1.58
CA SER A 914 13.48 26.81 -1.31
C SER A 914 12.65 27.40 -2.45
N ILE A 915 13.08 27.26 -3.71
CA ILE A 915 12.31 27.76 -4.84
C ILE A 915 11.02 26.98 -5.04
N LYS A 916 11.05 25.64 -4.92
CA LYS A 916 9.85 24.79 -5.03
C LYS A 916 8.80 25.17 -3.98
N ALA A 917 9.19 25.32 -2.72
CA ALA A 917 8.28 25.75 -1.66
C ALA A 917 7.64 27.10 -1.99
N GLY A 918 8.45 28.06 -2.42
CA GLY A 918 7.98 29.39 -2.80
C GLY A 918 7.06 29.44 -4.03
N LEU A 919 7.27 28.55 -5.01
CA LEU A 919 6.38 28.41 -6.17
C LEU A 919 5.03 27.81 -5.76
N LEU A 920 5.03 26.79 -4.89
CA LEU A 920 3.81 26.20 -4.34
C LEU A 920 3.01 27.23 -3.53
N GLU A 921 3.68 28.02 -2.69
CA GLU A 921 3.07 29.13 -1.94
C GLU A 921 2.50 30.21 -2.87
N ALA A 922 3.10 30.42 -4.04
CA ALA A 922 2.62 31.35 -5.06
C ALA A 922 1.48 30.79 -5.93
N GLY A 923 0.94 29.60 -5.60
CA GLY A 923 -0.21 29.01 -6.29
C GLY A 923 0.12 28.17 -7.53
N VAL A 924 1.40 27.84 -7.75
CA VAL A 924 1.80 26.90 -8.81
C VAL A 924 1.39 25.49 -8.41
N VAL A 925 0.68 24.80 -9.30
CA VAL A 925 0.24 23.41 -9.05
C VAL A 925 1.45 22.47 -9.03
N ALA A 926 1.48 21.51 -8.12
CA ALA A 926 2.64 20.64 -7.91
C ALA A 926 3.08 19.86 -9.18
N ASP A 927 2.14 19.45 -10.03
CA ASP A 927 2.42 18.80 -11.32
C ASP A 927 3.30 19.67 -12.24
N ARG A 928 3.18 20.99 -12.15
CA ARG A 928 3.95 21.95 -12.96
C ARG A 928 5.36 22.18 -12.44
N ILE A 929 5.80 21.50 -11.38
CA ILE A 929 7.11 21.72 -10.77
C ILE A 929 7.95 20.45 -10.82
N HIS A 930 8.86 20.38 -11.80
CA HIS A 930 9.79 19.29 -12.02
C HIS A 930 11.11 19.55 -11.30
N THR A 931 11.61 18.60 -10.50
CA THR A 931 12.89 18.74 -9.76
C THR A 931 13.79 17.52 -9.95
N GLU A 932 15.08 17.73 -10.19
CA GLU A 932 16.08 16.65 -10.30
C GLU A 932 17.11 16.70 -9.16
N GLN A 933 17.15 15.66 -8.31
CA GLN A 933 18.05 15.58 -7.14
C GLN A 933 19.07 14.44 -7.28
N PHE A 934 20.37 14.76 -7.33
CA PHE A 934 21.44 13.77 -7.50
C PHE A 934 22.31 13.49 -6.27
N HIS A 935 22.13 14.21 -5.16
CA HIS A 935 22.90 14.03 -3.94
C HIS A 935 21.99 14.05 -2.71
N LYS A 936 22.04 13.03 -1.84
CA LYS A 936 21.60 13.19 -0.45
C LYS A 936 22.80 13.67 0.36
N THR A 937 22.76 14.91 0.85
CA THR A 937 23.75 15.40 1.81
C THR A 937 23.61 14.60 3.12
N LYS A 938 24.63 13.81 3.47
CA LYS A 938 24.79 13.34 4.85
C LYS A 938 25.01 14.56 5.75
N PRO A 939 24.39 14.65 6.93
CA PRO A 939 24.81 15.64 7.92
C PRO A 939 26.27 15.37 8.29
N VAL A 940 27.11 16.38 8.16
CA VAL A 940 28.47 16.36 8.67
C VAL A 940 28.37 16.51 10.18
N THR A 941 28.62 15.43 10.91
CA THR A 941 28.94 15.49 12.34
C THR A 941 30.18 16.36 12.53
N VAL A 942 30.03 17.48 13.25
CA VAL A 942 31.12 18.14 13.96
C VAL A 942 31.10 17.64 15.39
#